data_AF-A0A5C5VFA3-F1
#
_entry.id   AF-A0A5C5VFA3-F1
#
_cell.length_a   1.000
_cell.length_b   1.000
_cell.length_c   1.000
_cell.angle_alpha   90.00
_cell.angle_beta   90.00
_cell.angle_gamma   90.00
#
_symmetry.space_group_name_H-M   'P 1'
#
loop_
_entity.id
_entity.type
_entity.pdbx_description
1 polymer ?
#
loop_
_entity_poly.entity_id
_entity_poly.type
_entity_poly.pdbx_seq_one_letter_code
_entity_poly.pdbx_strand_id
1 'polypeptide(L)'
;MKRTLLCALLPLAGLSAGWPTLRADIYQWEYINPANPSEGKQPSATLAPQGAGVDAAPRAFLDRRDLTKAYLIGADLTNAYVYRANLTNADLSGANLTDASMASVTFTGAVLAQAEIRESVLADVTSRGFTPAQLYSTASYQNQDLSGIIFDGNDFTGWDFSSQNLSRTRYYSATLTGADFTGVVLRDANLHRATQGGFSAAQLYSSASHQNQDLRGVLLSNCDLTGWDLAGQDLTGASFLSATLLNVDLNGATIEDVTFYNVTSEGFTSDQLYSTASYQSGSLRGVNLGYNDLAGWDFAGQDLTGVNLSASELAGASLAGAEVANAWFQNSTSRGFTVDQLYSTASYQAKSLPGVKLYGNDMAGWDFAGFNLEGASFGGGSLVDTDFTDADIRNATFGQATYSGWTAEQLYSTASYQAGDLRGVSLLINDLIGWDFEGQNLLGANLSANLEGASFRHAYLANAEMNASGIDNTHLADFTGADARGAQAYFGDAATTDNMIYPDGSVAGLDLTLENRWIVRDYDGYDNGYDPPDPPLAIRVEEGFTTAPESVIEVLFESDAWDSIIFFEAGIAVTLDGVLDLAFTVDVDLADQVGRTFRLFDWTGVAPSGAFTVESEHSWDLTGLYTTGEVTLLGVGGGLPGDFNNDGVVDAADYTVWRDQVGAPAGTLPNDPTGAPVGPEQYATWRANFGQSAAQPAATAAPEPAALLALLVCLARMPRRCRVPVD
;
A
#
# COMPACT_ATOMS: atom_id res chain seq x y z
N MET A 1 -0.08 -10.30 17.31
CA MET A 1 -0.31 -9.21 18.28
C MET A 1 1.05 -8.66 18.72
N LYS A 2 1.42 -7.48 18.19
CA LYS A 2 2.48 -6.51 18.56
C LYS A 2 3.73 -6.98 19.34
N ARG A 3 4.92 -6.78 18.74
CA ARG A 3 6.19 -6.30 19.36
C ARG A 3 7.25 -6.10 18.24
N THR A 4 7.22 -4.98 17.53
CA THR A 4 8.06 -3.77 17.73
C THR A 4 9.55 -4.01 17.49
N LEU A 5 9.99 -3.76 16.24
CA LEU A 5 11.35 -3.32 15.92
C LEU A 5 11.52 -1.89 16.45
N LEU A 6 12.67 -1.60 17.05
CA LEU A 6 13.22 -0.25 17.11
C LEU A 6 14.73 -0.39 16.93
N CYS A 7 15.21 -0.06 15.74
CA CYS A 7 16.62 0.06 15.40
C CYS A 7 16.86 1.53 15.11
N ALA A 8 17.49 2.27 16.04
CA ALA A 8 17.90 3.65 15.83
C ALA A 8 19.41 3.77 15.99
N LEU A 9 20.01 4.50 15.05
CA LEU A 9 21.43 4.74 14.85
C LEU A 9 22.10 5.55 15.97
N LEU A 10 23.42 5.36 16.03
CA LEU A 10 24.46 5.96 16.86
C LEU A 10 24.47 7.51 16.95
N PRO A 11 25.21 8.05 17.94
CA PRO A 11 26.22 9.06 17.63
C PRO A 11 27.62 8.58 18.02
N LEU A 12 28.60 8.93 17.18
CA LEU A 12 30.02 8.64 17.34
C LEU A 12 30.72 9.70 18.22
N ALA A 13 31.63 9.20 19.07
CA ALA A 13 32.81 9.84 19.66
C ALA A 13 32.66 10.78 20.88
N GLY A 14 33.09 10.27 22.04
CA GLY A 14 33.37 11.09 23.23
C GLY A 14 33.81 10.30 24.47
N LEU A 15 35.11 9.93 24.54
CA LEU A 15 35.92 9.71 25.74
C LEU A 15 35.51 8.65 26.80
N SER A 16 36.19 7.49 26.71
CA SER A 16 36.82 6.72 27.79
C SER A 16 36.14 6.61 29.18
N ALA A 17 35.47 5.48 29.40
CA ALA A 17 35.56 4.73 30.66
C ALA A 17 35.25 3.25 30.37
N GLY A 18 36.21 2.37 30.68
CA GLY A 18 36.21 0.98 30.26
C GLY A 18 35.09 0.14 30.86
N TRP A 19 34.40 -0.59 29.99
CA TRP A 19 33.83 -1.89 30.30
C TRP A 19 34.57 -2.89 29.42
N PRO A 20 35.24 -3.92 29.98
CA PRO A 20 35.67 -5.03 29.15
C PRO A 20 34.38 -5.75 28.73
N THR A 21 33.99 -5.69 27.46
CA THR A 21 33.05 -6.68 26.96
C THR A 21 33.78 -8.02 27.04
N LEU A 22 33.46 -8.80 28.08
CA LEU A 22 33.87 -10.20 28.21
C LEU A 22 33.35 -10.87 26.93
N ARG A 23 34.21 -11.07 25.92
CA ARG A 23 33.90 -12.07 24.90
C ARG A 23 34.00 -13.39 25.64
N ALA A 24 32.87 -14.06 25.86
CA ALA A 24 32.89 -15.42 26.37
C ALA A 24 33.67 -16.30 25.38
N ASP A 25 34.36 -17.30 25.91
CA ASP A 25 35.04 -18.33 25.13
C ASP A 25 34.14 -19.58 25.07
N ILE A 26 34.12 -20.29 23.94
CA ILE A 26 33.54 -21.65 23.88
C ILE A 26 34.65 -22.68 24.16
N TYR A 27 34.49 -23.38 25.28
CA TYR A 27 35.39 -24.45 25.70
C TYR A 27 34.94 -25.81 25.15
N GLN A 28 35.85 -26.78 25.11
CA GLN A 28 35.50 -28.17 24.93
C GLN A 28 34.83 -28.72 26.19
N TRP A 29 34.04 -29.79 26.08
CA TRP A 29 33.53 -30.50 27.23
C TRP A 29 34.51 -31.56 27.75
N GLU A 30 34.45 -31.85 29.04
CA GLU A 30 35.05 -33.02 29.67
C GLU A 30 34.03 -33.68 30.62
N TYR A 31 34.20 -34.98 30.91
CA TYR A 31 33.35 -35.64 31.92
C TYR A 31 33.69 -35.10 33.30
N ILE A 32 32.66 -34.84 34.12
CA ILE A 32 32.84 -34.46 35.53
C ILE A 32 33.66 -35.54 36.26
N ASN A 33 33.32 -36.80 36.00
CA ASN A 33 34.08 -37.95 36.46
C ASN A 33 34.33 -38.91 35.28
N PRO A 34 35.56 -38.99 34.75
CA PRO A 34 35.89 -39.89 33.63
C PRO A 34 35.62 -41.37 33.91
N ALA A 35 35.60 -41.78 35.19
CA ALA A 35 35.27 -43.15 35.59
C ALA A 35 33.75 -43.38 35.71
N ASN A 36 32.93 -42.32 35.73
CA ASN A 36 31.48 -42.38 35.81
C ASN A 36 30.80 -41.33 34.90
N PRO A 37 30.67 -41.61 33.58
CA PRO A 37 30.04 -40.70 32.61
C PRO A 37 28.60 -40.28 32.94
N SER A 38 27.90 -41.02 33.81
CA SER A 38 26.53 -40.69 34.23
C SER A 38 26.43 -39.40 35.07
N GLU A 39 27.55 -38.94 35.65
CA GLU A 39 27.62 -37.65 36.36
C GLU A 39 27.53 -36.45 35.41
N GLY A 40 27.60 -36.65 34.10
CA GLY A 40 27.48 -35.60 33.09
C GLY A 40 28.82 -34.98 32.70
N LYS A 41 28.74 -33.82 32.07
CA LYS A 41 29.88 -33.09 31.50
C LYS A 41 29.98 -31.69 32.08
N GLN A 42 31.17 -31.13 32.05
CA GLN A 42 31.46 -29.74 32.41
C GLN A 42 32.35 -29.09 31.34
N PRO A 43 32.45 -27.75 31.30
CA PRO A 43 33.46 -27.07 30.49
C PRO A 43 34.86 -27.48 30.92
N SER A 44 35.70 -27.85 29.96
CA SER A 44 37.13 -28.12 30.18
C SER A 44 37.94 -26.82 30.19
N ALA A 45 39.20 -26.90 30.61
CA ALA A 45 40.16 -25.81 30.45
C ALA A 45 40.65 -25.61 28.99
N THR A 46 40.29 -26.52 28.09
CA THR A 46 40.71 -26.48 26.68
C THR A 46 39.66 -25.75 25.84
N LEU A 47 40.08 -24.74 25.08
CA LEU A 47 39.21 -24.06 24.11
C LEU A 47 38.79 -25.01 22.97
N ALA A 48 37.56 -24.85 22.48
CA ALA A 48 37.22 -25.41 21.17
C ALA A 48 38.15 -24.78 20.11
N PRO A 49 38.49 -25.49 19.01
CA PRO A 49 39.55 -25.07 18.07
C PRO A 49 39.42 -23.62 17.59
N GLN A 50 38.18 -23.13 17.40
CA GLN A 50 37.88 -21.74 17.06
C GLN A 50 36.87 -21.09 18.01
N GLY A 51 36.90 -21.50 19.29
CA GLY A 51 36.03 -20.99 20.35
C GLY A 51 36.54 -19.74 21.08
N ALA A 52 37.78 -19.30 20.80
CA ALA A 52 38.37 -18.12 21.45
C ALA A 52 37.65 -16.82 21.06
N GLY A 53 37.18 -16.06 22.06
CA GLY A 53 36.45 -14.80 21.88
C GLY A 53 35.09 -14.97 21.18
N VAL A 54 34.48 -16.14 21.32
CA VAL A 54 33.20 -16.52 20.70
C VAL A 54 32.19 -16.86 21.79
N ASP A 55 31.07 -16.14 21.79
CA ASP A 55 30.00 -16.34 22.76
C ASP A 55 28.90 -17.27 22.20
N ALA A 56 28.35 -18.13 23.06
CA ALA A 56 27.22 -18.99 22.78
C ALA A 56 25.94 -18.36 23.35
N ALA A 57 25.48 -17.31 22.67
CA ALA A 57 24.35 -16.47 23.06
C ALA A 57 23.36 -16.28 21.90
N PRO A 58 22.18 -15.70 22.13
CA PRO A 58 21.23 -15.41 21.06
C PRO A 58 21.87 -14.55 19.96
N ARG A 59 21.57 -14.86 18.70
CA ARG A 59 22.15 -14.19 17.51
C ARG A 59 23.67 -14.32 17.37
N ALA A 60 24.30 -15.29 18.03
CA ALA A 60 25.73 -15.53 17.92
C ALA A 60 26.14 -15.85 16.46
N PHE A 61 27.31 -15.36 16.05
CA PHE A 61 27.92 -15.64 14.75
C PHE A 61 28.98 -16.76 14.88
N LEU A 62 28.50 -17.99 14.69
CA LEU A 62 29.26 -19.23 14.77
C LEU A 62 29.58 -19.84 13.38
N ASP A 63 29.20 -19.14 12.30
CA ASP A 63 29.39 -19.59 10.92
C ASP A 63 30.81 -20.07 10.61
N ARG A 64 30.88 -21.23 9.95
CA ARG A 64 32.12 -21.87 9.43
C ARG A 64 33.17 -22.14 10.50
N ARG A 65 32.83 -22.04 11.79
CA ARG A 65 33.78 -22.27 12.88
C ARG A 65 34.02 -23.74 13.12
N ASP A 66 35.24 -24.07 13.51
CA ASP A 66 35.54 -25.36 14.12
C ASP A 66 35.26 -25.33 15.62
N LEU A 67 34.13 -25.91 15.99
CA LEU A 67 33.62 -26.05 17.35
C LEU A 67 33.61 -27.53 17.76
N THR A 68 34.56 -28.31 17.25
CA THR A 68 34.73 -29.72 17.63
C THR A 68 34.82 -29.85 19.15
N LYS A 69 34.03 -30.78 19.71
CA LYS A 69 33.87 -31.02 21.16
C LYS A 69 33.37 -29.84 21.99
N ALA A 70 32.79 -28.80 21.38
CA ALA A 70 32.28 -27.66 22.12
C ALA A 70 31.28 -28.07 23.22
N TYR A 71 31.43 -27.47 24.41
CA TYR A 71 30.48 -27.52 25.50
C TYR A 71 29.41 -26.45 25.24
N LEU A 72 28.22 -26.86 24.81
CA LEU A 72 27.07 -26.00 24.53
C LEU A 72 25.83 -26.48 25.30
N ILE A 73 26.03 -27.25 26.38
CA ILE A 73 24.95 -27.78 27.21
C ILE A 73 24.16 -26.62 27.82
N GLY A 74 22.86 -26.58 27.55
CA GLY A 74 21.94 -25.54 28.03
C GLY A 74 22.18 -24.15 27.42
N ALA A 75 23.00 -24.03 26.38
CA ALA A 75 23.27 -22.74 25.75
C ALA A 75 22.00 -22.16 25.09
N ASP A 76 21.80 -20.85 25.21
CA ASP A 76 20.77 -20.14 24.46
C ASP A 76 21.38 -19.64 23.15
N LEU A 77 21.05 -20.33 22.06
CA LEU A 77 21.50 -20.05 20.70
C LEU A 77 20.31 -19.64 19.81
N THR A 78 19.26 -19.06 20.40
CA THR A 78 18.10 -18.59 19.65
C THR A 78 18.54 -17.58 18.58
N ASN A 79 18.07 -17.73 17.33
CA ASN A 79 18.49 -16.90 16.19
C ASN A 79 20.00 -16.95 15.86
N ALA A 80 20.78 -17.91 16.36
CA ALA A 80 22.21 -17.98 16.07
C ALA A 80 22.50 -18.34 14.61
N TYR A 81 23.56 -17.77 14.05
CA TYR A 81 24.10 -18.11 12.73
C TYR A 81 25.19 -19.16 12.92
N VAL A 82 24.90 -20.42 12.56
CA VAL A 82 25.79 -21.57 12.75
C VAL A 82 26.13 -22.21 11.39
N TYR A 83 25.92 -21.49 10.29
CA TYR A 83 26.05 -21.98 8.91
C TYR A 83 27.41 -22.61 8.65
N ARG A 84 27.43 -23.86 8.18
CA ARG A 84 28.66 -24.63 7.87
C ARG A 84 29.65 -24.80 9.04
N ALA A 85 29.23 -24.60 10.28
CA ALA A 85 30.10 -24.89 11.43
C ALA A 85 30.39 -26.40 11.56
N ASN A 86 31.53 -26.72 12.15
CA ASN A 86 31.87 -28.09 12.52
C ASN A 86 31.58 -28.31 14.01
N LEU A 87 30.49 -29.02 14.31
CA LEU A 87 30.09 -29.40 15.67
C LEU A 87 30.43 -30.88 15.96
N THR A 88 31.46 -31.42 15.29
CA THR A 88 31.88 -32.82 15.50
C THR A 88 32.11 -33.09 16.99
N ASN A 89 31.41 -34.08 17.53
CA ASN A 89 31.43 -34.44 18.96
C ASN A 89 31.08 -33.31 19.95
N ALA A 90 30.47 -32.20 19.52
CA ALA A 90 29.98 -31.16 20.43
C ALA A 90 28.81 -31.68 21.28
N ASP A 91 28.59 -31.10 22.45
CA ASP A 91 27.42 -31.41 23.28
C ASP A 91 26.51 -30.20 23.38
N LEU A 92 25.35 -30.29 22.73
CA LEU A 92 24.28 -29.30 22.72
C LEU A 92 23.08 -29.74 23.57
N SER A 93 23.29 -30.63 24.55
CA SER A 93 22.19 -31.12 25.37
C SER A 93 21.45 -29.98 26.06
N GLY A 94 20.12 -29.91 25.87
CA GLY A 94 19.29 -28.84 26.43
C GLY A 94 19.50 -27.45 25.82
N ALA A 95 20.28 -27.32 24.74
CA ALA A 95 20.47 -26.03 24.08
C ALA A 95 19.17 -25.54 23.42
N ASN A 96 18.93 -24.23 23.44
CA ASN A 96 17.86 -23.62 22.67
C ASN A 96 18.40 -23.14 21.32
N LEU A 97 18.01 -23.82 20.24
CA LEU A 97 18.38 -23.54 18.85
C LEU A 97 17.16 -23.07 18.04
N THR A 98 16.15 -22.52 18.71
CA THR A 98 14.96 -22.01 18.05
C THR A 98 15.37 -20.90 17.06
N ASP A 99 14.91 -21.00 15.82
CA ASP A 99 15.26 -20.06 14.73
C ASP A 99 16.77 -19.98 14.41
N ALA A 100 17.57 -20.97 14.82
CA ALA A 100 19.00 -20.99 14.51
C ALA A 100 19.24 -21.41 13.05
N SER A 101 20.13 -20.70 12.35
CA SER A 101 20.55 -21.04 10.99
C SER A 101 21.66 -22.09 11.02
N MET A 102 21.31 -23.36 10.88
CA MET A 102 22.24 -24.50 10.98
C MET A 102 22.44 -25.24 9.64
N ALA A 103 22.24 -24.55 8.50
CA ALA A 103 22.42 -25.18 7.20
C ALA A 103 23.87 -25.63 6.98
N SER A 104 24.02 -26.83 6.41
CA SER A 104 25.30 -27.47 6.12
C SER A 104 26.23 -27.65 7.34
N VAL A 105 25.70 -27.68 8.57
CA VAL A 105 26.48 -27.96 9.78
C VAL A 105 26.94 -29.42 9.81
N THR A 106 28.13 -29.68 10.35
CA THR A 106 28.61 -31.04 10.61
C THR A 106 28.22 -31.49 12.00
N PHE A 107 27.32 -32.47 12.08
CA PHE A 107 26.78 -33.02 13.35
C PHE A 107 27.38 -34.38 13.73
N THR A 108 28.43 -34.85 13.06
CA THR A 108 29.08 -36.14 13.35
C THR A 108 29.40 -36.30 14.84
N GLY A 109 28.69 -37.21 15.52
CA GLY A 109 28.88 -37.49 16.94
C GLY A 109 28.41 -36.39 17.90
N ALA A 110 27.77 -35.32 17.41
CA ALA A 110 27.19 -34.29 18.25
C ALA A 110 26.02 -34.84 19.07
N VAL A 111 25.83 -34.33 20.29
CA VAL A 111 24.71 -34.69 21.18
C VAL A 111 23.69 -33.56 21.17
N LEU A 112 22.43 -33.85 20.79
CA LEU A 112 21.31 -32.89 20.79
C LEU A 112 20.20 -33.28 21.76
N ALA A 113 20.50 -34.13 22.75
CA ALA A 113 19.48 -34.62 23.67
C ALA A 113 18.82 -33.45 24.41
N GLN A 114 17.48 -33.38 24.37
CA GLN A 114 16.68 -32.30 24.96
C GLN A 114 16.90 -30.90 24.36
N ALA A 115 17.55 -30.77 23.20
CA ALA A 115 17.65 -29.47 22.53
C ALA A 115 16.30 -29.03 21.92
N GLU A 116 16.05 -27.72 21.90
CA GLU A 116 14.89 -27.11 21.21
C GLU A 116 15.32 -26.65 19.81
N ILE A 117 14.70 -27.15 18.75
CA ILE A 117 15.14 -26.93 17.35
C ILE A 117 14.03 -26.39 16.43
N ARG A 118 12.90 -25.93 16.97
CA ARG A 118 11.76 -25.41 16.18
C ARG A 118 12.16 -24.17 15.38
N GLU A 119 11.52 -23.94 14.24
CA GLU A 119 11.81 -22.84 13.30
C GLU A 119 13.26 -22.81 12.76
N SER A 120 14.12 -23.78 13.11
CA SER A 120 15.52 -23.76 12.73
C SER A 120 15.75 -24.16 11.27
N VAL A 121 16.91 -23.79 10.74
CA VAL A 121 17.36 -24.25 9.41
C VAL A 121 18.25 -25.47 9.57
N LEU A 122 17.71 -26.67 9.31
CA LEU A 122 18.45 -27.92 9.28
C LEU A 122 18.63 -28.43 7.85
N ALA A 123 19.12 -27.60 6.94
CA ALA A 123 19.31 -27.98 5.53
C ALA A 123 20.66 -28.66 5.28
N ASP A 124 20.71 -29.70 4.44
CA ASP A 124 21.93 -30.43 4.03
C ASP A 124 22.77 -30.99 5.20
N VAL A 125 22.13 -31.46 6.27
CA VAL A 125 22.81 -31.92 7.49
C VAL A 125 22.96 -33.44 7.58
N THR A 126 22.08 -34.23 6.93
CA THR A 126 22.19 -35.70 6.98
C THR A 126 23.45 -36.21 6.28
N SER A 127 23.84 -35.61 5.16
CA SER A 127 25.11 -35.87 4.46
C SER A 127 26.35 -35.51 5.29
N ARG A 128 26.15 -34.80 6.41
CA ARG A 128 27.19 -34.31 7.33
C ARG A 128 27.04 -34.91 8.73
N GLY A 129 26.42 -36.07 8.82
CA GLY A 129 26.38 -36.90 10.03
C GLY A 129 25.23 -36.62 10.98
N PHE A 130 24.20 -35.85 10.56
CA PHE A 130 22.94 -35.77 11.31
C PHE A 130 22.11 -37.05 11.11
N THR A 131 21.60 -37.62 12.19
CA THR A 131 20.99 -38.96 12.21
C THR A 131 19.59 -38.94 12.82
N PRO A 132 18.76 -39.97 12.57
CA PRO A 132 17.46 -40.10 13.22
C PRO A 132 17.57 -40.06 14.75
N ALA A 133 18.54 -40.78 15.32
CA ALA A 133 18.75 -40.84 16.77
C ALA A 133 19.02 -39.45 17.39
N GLN A 134 19.70 -38.56 16.66
CA GLN A 134 19.94 -37.19 17.10
C GLN A 134 18.64 -36.38 17.08
N LEU A 135 17.88 -36.43 15.98
CA LEU A 135 16.58 -35.77 15.90
C LEU A 135 15.64 -36.26 17.02
N TYR A 136 15.51 -37.58 17.18
CA TYR A 136 14.61 -38.20 18.15
C TYR A 136 14.98 -37.87 19.59
N SER A 137 16.24 -37.56 19.87
CA SER A 137 16.69 -37.18 21.21
C SER A 137 16.31 -35.74 21.61
N THR A 138 15.95 -34.88 20.65
CA THR A 138 15.63 -33.47 20.90
C THR A 138 14.37 -33.29 21.74
N ALA A 139 14.28 -32.20 22.50
CA ALA A 139 13.05 -31.87 23.23
C ALA A 139 11.90 -31.60 22.25
N SER A 140 12.18 -30.92 21.14
CA SER A 140 11.19 -30.63 20.09
C SER A 140 10.52 -31.91 19.54
N TYR A 141 11.29 -32.96 19.21
CA TYR A 141 10.72 -34.24 18.76
C TYR A 141 9.89 -34.94 19.85
N GLN A 142 10.41 -34.98 21.09
CA GLN A 142 9.72 -35.61 22.21
C GLN A 142 8.42 -34.88 22.59
N ASN A 143 8.38 -33.56 22.38
CA ASN A 143 7.21 -32.71 22.55
C ASN A 143 6.27 -32.74 21.32
N GLN A 144 6.58 -33.56 20.30
CA GLN A 144 5.82 -33.68 19.05
C GLN A 144 5.70 -32.37 18.28
N ASP A 145 6.71 -31.50 18.38
CA ASP A 145 6.70 -30.19 17.75
C ASP A 145 7.99 -29.92 17.00
N LEU A 146 7.96 -30.19 15.69
CA LEU A 146 9.02 -29.90 14.74
C LEU A 146 8.62 -28.76 13.79
N SER A 147 7.64 -27.93 14.20
CA SER A 147 7.09 -26.91 13.31
C SER A 147 8.13 -25.87 12.89
N GLY A 148 7.95 -25.37 11.66
CA GLY A 148 8.77 -24.33 11.07
C GLY A 148 10.17 -24.76 10.62
N ILE A 149 10.58 -26.01 10.86
CA ILE A 149 11.94 -26.43 10.51
C ILE A 149 12.11 -26.52 8.99
N ILE A 150 13.21 -25.94 8.50
CA ILE A 150 13.63 -26.05 7.10
C ILE A 150 14.53 -27.27 6.95
N PHE A 151 13.99 -28.33 6.34
CA PHE A 151 14.61 -29.64 6.17
C PHE A 151 15.20 -29.88 4.77
N ASP A 152 15.45 -28.82 4.01
CA ASP A 152 15.88 -28.88 2.61
C ASP A 152 17.16 -29.74 2.40
N GLY A 153 17.21 -30.48 1.29
CA GLY A 153 18.39 -31.24 0.85
C GLY A 153 18.78 -32.46 1.68
N ASN A 154 17.97 -32.84 2.67
CA ASN A 154 18.25 -34.00 3.52
C ASN A 154 17.68 -35.32 2.98
N ASP A 155 18.28 -36.41 3.43
CA ASP A 155 17.79 -37.77 3.20
C ASP A 155 17.12 -38.32 4.46
N PHE A 156 15.79 -38.38 4.44
CA PHE A 156 14.95 -38.90 5.51
C PHE A 156 14.41 -40.31 5.21
N THR A 157 15.09 -41.07 4.35
CA THR A 157 14.65 -42.42 3.99
C THR A 157 14.41 -43.29 5.23
N GLY A 158 13.16 -43.70 5.44
CA GLY A 158 12.76 -44.55 6.58
C GLY A 158 12.73 -43.85 7.95
N TRP A 159 12.78 -42.53 8.02
CA TRP A 159 12.70 -41.81 9.30
C TRP A 159 11.25 -41.76 9.82
N ASP A 160 11.10 -41.92 11.13
CA ASP A 160 9.85 -41.78 11.86
C ASP A 160 9.53 -40.31 12.18
N PHE A 161 8.51 -39.75 11.52
CA PHE A 161 7.88 -38.48 11.89
C PHE A 161 6.48 -38.66 12.47
N SER A 162 6.09 -39.89 12.84
CA SER A 162 4.73 -40.17 13.25
C SER A 162 4.27 -39.27 14.41
N SER A 163 3.03 -38.78 14.32
CA SER A 163 2.39 -37.88 15.27
C SER A 163 3.08 -36.53 15.51
N GLN A 164 4.06 -36.15 14.69
CA GLN A 164 4.74 -34.86 14.81
C GLN A 164 3.89 -33.72 14.23
N ASN A 165 3.97 -32.55 14.86
CA ASN A 165 3.57 -31.30 14.22
C ASN A 165 4.67 -30.86 13.25
N LEU A 166 4.39 -30.95 11.95
CA LEU A 166 5.26 -30.53 10.85
C LEU A 166 4.70 -29.28 10.15
N SER A 167 3.83 -28.52 10.83
CA SER A 167 3.29 -27.29 10.25
C SER A 167 4.42 -26.33 9.88
N ARG A 168 4.30 -25.64 8.75
CA ARG A 168 5.30 -24.66 8.26
C ARG A 168 6.70 -25.23 8.00
N THR A 169 6.87 -26.55 7.95
CA THR A 169 8.16 -27.17 7.57
C THR A 169 8.42 -27.07 6.07
N ARG A 170 9.68 -27.22 5.63
CA ARG A 170 10.07 -27.20 4.20
C ARG A 170 10.95 -28.38 3.82
N TYR A 171 10.68 -29.00 2.67
CA TYR A 171 11.37 -30.21 2.19
C TYR A 171 11.98 -30.07 0.79
N TYR A 172 12.47 -28.89 0.41
CA TYR A 172 13.00 -28.68 -0.93
C TYR A 172 14.17 -29.62 -1.21
N SER A 173 14.07 -30.41 -2.29
CA SER A 173 15.08 -31.43 -2.66
C SER A 173 15.39 -32.46 -1.56
N ALA A 174 14.48 -32.69 -0.61
CA ALA A 174 14.63 -33.74 0.39
C ALA A 174 14.16 -35.11 -0.15
N THR A 175 14.75 -36.20 0.35
CA THR A 175 14.27 -37.57 0.11
C THR A 175 13.37 -38.00 1.27
N LEU A 176 12.12 -38.33 0.97
CA LEU A 176 11.07 -38.72 1.92
C LEU A 176 10.62 -40.18 1.75
N THR A 177 11.36 -40.96 0.96
CA THR A 177 11.01 -42.35 0.65
C THR A 177 10.88 -43.19 1.92
N GLY A 178 9.67 -43.69 2.18
CA GLY A 178 9.41 -44.56 3.34
C GLY A 178 9.48 -43.87 4.71
N ALA A 179 9.58 -42.55 4.76
CA ALA A 179 9.42 -41.81 6.01
C ALA A 179 7.98 -41.95 6.54
N ASP A 180 7.80 -42.13 7.85
CA ASP A 180 6.48 -42.32 8.46
C ASP A 180 5.81 -40.96 8.74
N PHE A 181 4.72 -40.68 8.02
CA PHE A 181 3.90 -39.48 8.15
C PHE A 181 2.57 -39.78 8.88
N THR A 182 2.44 -40.93 9.54
CA THR A 182 1.21 -41.31 10.23
C THR A 182 0.87 -40.31 11.34
N GLY A 183 -0.32 -39.71 11.29
CA GLY A 183 -0.80 -38.79 12.32
C GLY A 183 -0.10 -37.42 12.34
N VAL A 184 0.68 -37.06 11.31
CA VAL A 184 1.35 -35.74 11.26
C VAL A 184 0.41 -34.60 10.92
N VAL A 185 0.72 -33.41 11.43
CA VAL A 185 0.05 -32.15 11.05
C VAL A 185 0.90 -31.44 9.99
N LEU A 186 0.31 -31.14 8.83
CA LEU A 186 1.00 -30.59 7.66
C LEU A 186 0.58 -29.17 7.29
N ARG A 187 -0.23 -28.49 8.12
CA ARG A 187 -0.74 -27.16 7.81
C ARG A 187 0.40 -26.20 7.44
N ASP A 188 0.25 -25.47 6.34
CA ASP A 188 1.25 -24.54 5.80
C ASP A 188 2.63 -25.18 5.47
N ALA A 189 2.73 -26.52 5.42
CA ALA A 189 3.99 -27.20 5.09
C ALA A 189 4.30 -27.09 3.59
N ASN A 190 5.58 -26.90 3.27
CA ASN A 190 6.07 -26.80 1.91
C ASN A 190 6.66 -28.14 1.44
N LEU A 191 5.86 -28.85 0.64
CA LEU A 191 6.15 -30.13 0.00
C LEU A 191 6.42 -29.94 -1.51
N HIS A 192 6.95 -28.78 -1.92
CA HIS A 192 7.31 -28.51 -3.32
C HIS A 192 8.22 -29.61 -3.88
N ARG A 193 7.82 -30.21 -5.00
CA ARG A 193 8.52 -31.34 -5.67
C ARG A 193 8.73 -32.57 -4.77
N ALA A 194 8.04 -32.71 -3.65
CA ALA A 194 8.27 -33.78 -2.69
C ALA A 194 8.05 -35.18 -3.29
N THR A 195 7.21 -35.33 -4.32
CA THR A 195 7.00 -36.62 -5.01
C THR A 195 8.27 -37.10 -5.74
N GLN A 196 9.13 -36.19 -6.19
CA GLN A 196 10.46 -36.54 -6.75
C GLN A 196 11.40 -37.11 -5.67
N GLY A 197 11.20 -36.70 -4.41
CA GLY A 197 11.86 -37.26 -3.23
C GLY A 197 11.21 -38.53 -2.68
N GLY A 198 10.13 -39.01 -3.29
CA GLY A 198 9.41 -40.21 -2.87
C GLY A 198 8.29 -39.98 -1.86
N PHE A 199 7.85 -38.73 -1.66
CA PHE A 199 6.60 -38.46 -0.95
C PHE A 199 5.41 -39.02 -1.74
N SER A 200 4.49 -39.70 -1.07
CA SER A 200 3.43 -40.48 -1.70
C SER A 200 2.05 -40.13 -1.16
N ALA A 201 1.01 -40.47 -1.94
CA ALA A 201 -0.38 -40.39 -1.52
C ALA A 201 -0.62 -41.10 -0.18
N ALA A 202 -0.04 -42.29 0.01
CA ALA A 202 -0.18 -43.04 1.26
C ALA A 202 0.37 -42.29 2.48
N GLN A 203 1.48 -41.57 2.32
CA GLN A 203 2.03 -40.73 3.39
C GLN A 203 1.09 -39.55 3.70
N LEU A 204 0.56 -38.86 2.68
CA LEU A 204 -0.43 -37.81 2.88
C LEU A 204 -1.69 -38.34 3.59
N TYR A 205 -2.28 -39.43 3.12
CA TYR A 205 -3.54 -39.98 3.67
C TYR A 205 -3.38 -40.51 5.10
N SER A 206 -2.17 -40.94 5.46
CA SER A 206 -1.88 -41.36 6.84
C SER A 206 -1.78 -40.18 7.82
N SER A 207 -1.63 -38.95 7.32
CA SER A 207 -1.47 -37.75 8.14
C SER A 207 -2.75 -37.40 8.91
N ALA A 208 -2.59 -36.75 10.07
CA ALA A 208 -3.72 -36.20 10.81
C ALA A 208 -4.38 -35.05 10.04
N SER A 209 -3.60 -34.27 9.27
CA SER A 209 -4.14 -33.20 8.41
C SER A 209 -5.16 -33.72 7.39
N HIS A 210 -4.84 -34.77 6.63
CA HIS A 210 -5.77 -35.33 5.65
C HIS A 210 -7.01 -35.97 6.30
N GLN A 211 -6.81 -36.71 7.40
CA GLN A 211 -7.89 -37.34 8.15
C GLN A 211 -8.86 -36.33 8.77
N ASN A 212 -8.36 -35.15 9.17
CA ASN A 212 -9.15 -34.07 9.72
C ASN A 212 -9.65 -33.08 8.65
N GLN A 213 -9.39 -33.36 7.37
CA GLN A 213 -9.74 -32.48 6.25
C GLN A 213 -9.13 -31.08 6.35
N ASP A 214 -7.93 -30.95 6.94
CA ASP A 214 -7.21 -29.68 7.14
C ASP A 214 -5.84 -29.71 6.45
N LEU A 215 -5.84 -29.34 5.17
CA LEU A 215 -4.66 -29.20 4.31
C LEU A 215 -4.41 -27.74 3.94
N ARG A 216 -4.91 -26.80 4.74
CA ARG A 216 -4.74 -25.36 4.50
C ARG A 216 -3.27 -24.98 4.38
N GLY A 217 -2.98 -24.12 3.39
CA GLY A 217 -1.64 -23.60 3.11
C GLY A 217 -0.61 -24.62 2.66
N VAL A 218 -0.96 -25.90 2.51
CA VAL A 218 -0.02 -26.93 2.06
C VAL A 218 0.45 -26.62 0.64
N LEU A 219 1.76 -26.63 0.40
CA LEU A 219 2.34 -26.36 -0.91
C LEU A 219 2.79 -27.67 -1.57
N LEU A 220 2.03 -28.13 -2.57
CA LEU A 220 2.31 -29.32 -3.40
C LEU A 220 2.71 -28.93 -4.83
N SER A 221 3.25 -27.72 -5.00
CA SER A 221 3.72 -27.20 -6.27
C SER A 221 4.72 -28.16 -6.93
N ASN A 222 4.57 -28.37 -8.25
CA ASN A 222 5.45 -29.22 -9.07
C ASN A 222 5.50 -30.70 -8.61
N CYS A 223 4.46 -31.19 -7.93
CA CYS A 223 4.30 -32.60 -7.60
C CYS A 223 3.47 -33.33 -8.66
N ASP A 224 3.72 -34.63 -8.79
CA ASP A 224 2.81 -35.53 -9.54
C ASP A 224 1.76 -36.08 -8.58
N LEU A 225 0.55 -35.55 -8.66
CA LEU A 225 -0.58 -35.92 -7.80
C LEU A 225 -1.55 -36.87 -8.52
N THR A 226 -1.13 -37.53 -9.60
CA THR A 226 -2.02 -38.36 -10.41
C THR A 226 -2.82 -39.35 -9.55
N GLY A 227 -4.15 -39.25 -9.61
CA GLY A 227 -5.07 -40.13 -8.88
C GLY A 227 -5.16 -39.88 -7.38
N TRP A 228 -4.69 -38.74 -6.86
CA TRP A 228 -4.78 -38.44 -5.43
C TRP A 228 -6.23 -38.11 -5.02
N ASP A 229 -6.58 -38.45 -3.79
CA ASP A 229 -7.87 -38.21 -3.16
C ASP A 229 -7.75 -37.00 -2.22
N LEU A 230 -8.30 -35.87 -2.67
CA LEU A 230 -8.42 -34.63 -1.93
C LEU A 230 -9.90 -34.26 -1.72
N ALA A 231 -10.81 -35.24 -1.80
CA ALA A 231 -12.23 -35.01 -1.63
C ALA A 231 -12.55 -34.46 -0.23
N GLY A 232 -13.38 -33.43 -0.17
CA GLY A 232 -13.83 -32.80 1.07
C GLY A 232 -12.75 -32.06 1.87
N GLN A 233 -11.52 -31.95 1.37
CA GLN A 233 -10.42 -31.30 2.09
C GLN A 233 -10.63 -29.77 2.13
N ASP A 234 -10.27 -29.14 3.24
CA ASP A 234 -10.02 -27.70 3.29
C ASP A 234 -8.62 -27.43 2.72
N LEU A 235 -8.60 -26.88 1.51
CA LEU A 235 -7.38 -26.53 0.78
C LEU A 235 -7.13 -25.02 0.83
N THR A 236 -7.79 -24.24 1.69
CA THR A 236 -7.66 -22.77 1.69
C THR A 236 -6.18 -22.34 1.72
N GLY A 237 -5.77 -21.52 0.76
CA GLY A 237 -4.39 -21.06 0.59
C GLY A 237 -3.37 -22.11 0.14
N ALA A 238 -3.77 -23.34 -0.18
CA ALA A 238 -2.89 -24.37 -0.70
C ALA A 238 -2.39 -24.05 -2.11
N SER A 239 -1.25 -24.63 -2.51
CA SER A 239 -0.66 -24.40 -3.83
C SER A 239 -0.40 -25.69 -4.59
N PHE A 240 -0.93 -25.73 -5.81
CA PHE A 240 -0.72 -26.76 -6.83
C PHE A 240 0.01 -26.20 -8.06
N LEU A 241 0.75 -25.10 -7.91
CA LEU A 241 1.51 -24.45 -8.99
C LEU A 241 2.27 -25.49 -9.84
N SER A 242 1.85 -25.63 -11.10
CA SER A 242 2.41 -26.55 -12.09
C SER A 242 2.54 -28.00 -11.59
N ALA A 243 1.60 -28.46 -10.77
CA ALA A 243 1.46 -29.85 -10.37
C ALA A 243 0.68 -30.66 -11.43
N THR A 244 0.92 -31.97 -11.49
CA THR A 244 0.09 -32.88 -12.29
C THR A 244 -1.16 -33.27 -11.52
N LEU A 245 -2.32 -32.85 -12.03
CA LEU A 245 -3.63 -33.02 -11.39
C LEU A 245 -4.52 -34.03 -12.11
N LEU A 246 -3.93 -34.85 -12.98
CA LEU A 246 -4.62 -35.90 -13.71
C LEU A 246 -5.37 -36.85 -12.77
N ASN A 247 -6.71 -36.90 -12.90
CA ASN A 247 -7.60 -37.75 -12.10
C ASN A 247 -7.51 -37.51 -10.58
N VAL A 248 -7.11 -36.31 -10.13
CA VAL A 248 -7.23 -35.93 -8.72
C VAL A 248 -8.70 -35.75 -8.36
N ASP A 249 -9.12 -36.30 -7.22
CA ASP A 249 -10.46 -36.10 -6.68
C ASP A 249 -10.51 -34.81 -5.86
N LEU A 250 -11.28 -33.82 -6.31
CA LEU A 250 -11.54 -32.55 -5.61
C LEU A 250 -13.01 -32.41 -5.18
N ASN A 251 -13.79 -33.48 -5.23
CA ASN A 251 -15.22 -33.44 -4.92
C ASN A 251 -15.45 -32.89 -3.50
N GLY A 252 -16.19 -31.79 -3.39
CA GLY A 252 -16.51 -31.16 -2.11
C GLY A 252 -15.34 -30.47 -1.39
N ALA A 253 -14.17 -30.32 -2.04
CA ALA A 253 -13.07 -29.57 -1.44
C ALA A 253 -13.38 -28.07 -1.32
N THR A 254 -12.83 -27.39 -0.31
CA THR A 254 -12.87 -25.93 -0.17
C THR A 254 -11.59 -25.35 -0.75
N ILE A 255 -11.69 -24.38 -1.68
CA ILE A 255 -10.56 -23.91 -2.48
C ILE A 255 -10.37 -22.38 -2.50
N GLU A 256 -10.72 -21.65 -1.45
CA GLU A 256 -10.43 -20.20 -1.39
C GLU A 256 -8.92 -19.92 -1.35
N ASP A 257 -8.44 -18.89 -2.06
CA ASP A 257 -7.02 -18.53 -2.20
C ASP A 257 -6.10 -19.67 -2.73
N VAL A 258 -6.66 -20.71 -3.36
CA VAL A 258 -5.87 -21.84 -3.89
C VAL A 258 -5.17 -21.48 -5.18
N THR A 259 -3.92 -21.91 -5.32
CA THR A 259 -3.16 -21.76 -6.58
C THR A 259 -3.28 -23.00 -7.48
N PHE A 260 -4.05 -22.87 -8.55
CA PHE A 260 -4.12 -23.76 -9.70
C PHE A 260 -3.46 -23.11 -10.93
N TYR A 261 -2.23 -22.63 -10.81
CA TYR A 261 -1.54 -21.93 -11.91
C TYR A 261 -0.83 -22.91 -12.85
N ASN A 262 -1.10 -22.79 -14.16
CA ASN A 262 -0.51 -23.61 -15.23
C ASN A 262 -0.62 -25.13 -14.96
N VAL A 263 -1.85 -25.63 -14.80
CA VAL A 263 -2.16 -27.03 -14.44
C VAL A 263 -3.11 -27.73 -15.42
N THR A 264 -3.80 -27.02 -16.32
CA THR A 264 -4.70 -27.68 -17.29
C THR A 264 -3.94 -28.54 -18.30
N SER A 265 -2.74 -28.12 -18.71
CA SER A 265 -1.85 -28.96 -19.52
C SER A 265 -1.38 -30.22 -18.78
N GLU A 266 -1.51 -30.22 -17.46
CA GLU A 266 -1.12 -31.29 -16.54
C GLU A 266 -2.33 -32.06 -15.98
N GLY A 267 -3.49 -31.94 -16.64
CA GLY A 267 -4.68 -32.78 -16.39
C GLY A 267 -5.75 -32.17 -15.51
N PHE A 268 -5.62 -30.91 -15.08
CA PHE A 268 -6.71 -30.21 -14.38
C PHE A 268 -7.88 -29.88 -15.32
N THR A 269 -9.11 -30.15 -14.90
CA THR A 269 -10.31 -29.96 -15.73
C THR A 269 -11.36 -29.07 -15.06
N SER A 270 -12.29 -28.57 -15.88
CA SER A 270 -13.47 -27.86 -15.41
C SER A 270 -14.33 -28.72 -14.48
N ASP A 271 -14.53 -30.00 -14.80
CA ASP A 271 -15.30 -30.93 -13.95
C ASP A 271 -14.71 -31.04 -12.54
N GLN A 272 -13.38 -31.05 -12.42
CA GLN A 272 -12.70 -31.04 -11.12
C GLN A 272 -12.97 -29.74 -10.37
N LEU A 273 -12.81 -28.57 -11.01
CA LEU A 273 -13.16 -27.28 -10.39
C LEU A 273 -14.63 -27.25 -9.95
N TYR A 274 -15.56 -27.64 -10.82
CA TYR A 274 -17.00 -27.58 -10.57
C TYR A 274 -17.44 -28.51 -9.46
N SER A 275 -16.73 -29.61 -9.25
CA SER A 275 -17.02 -30.56 -8.17
C SER A 275 -16.72 -30.02 -6.76
N THR A 276 -15.95 -28.93 -6.64
CA THR A 276 -15.55 -28.37 -5.35
C THR A 276 -16.75 -27.78 -4.59
N ALA A 277 -16.69 -27.78 -3.26
CA ALA A 277 -17.71 -27.14 -2.44
C ALA A 277 -17.75 -25.62 -2.67
N SER A 278 -16.58 -25.00 -2.88
CA SER A 278 -16.45 -23.57 -3.16
C SER A 278 -17.20 -23.16 -4.43
N TYR A 279 -17.00 -23.86 -5.55
CA TYR A 279 -17.74 -23.60 -6.80
C TYR A 279 -19.25 -23.76 -6.61
N GLN A 280 -19.68 -24.85 -5.95
CA GLN A 280 -21.10 -25.12 -5.70
C GLN A 280 -21.75 -24.07 -4.77
N SER A 281 -20.96 -23.45 -3.90
CA SER A 281 -21.40 -22.34 -3.04
C SER A 281 -21.39 -20.97 -3.72
N GLY A 282 -20.84 -20.88 -4.94
CA GLY A 282 -20.74 -19.62 -5.69
C GLY A 282 -19.54 -18.75 -5.32
N SER A 283 -18.50 -19.31 -4.69
CA SER A 283 -17.32 -18.53 -4.26
C SER A 283 -16.04 -19.18 -4.77
N LEU A 284 -15.27 -18.44 -5.56
CA LEU A 284 -13.92 -18.81 -6.01
C LEU A 284 -12.89 -17.74 -5.61
N ARG A 285 -13.18 -16.98 -4.55
CA ARG A 285 -12.36 -15.83 -4.13
C ARG A 285 -10.88 -16.18 -4.03
N GLY A 286 -10.04 -15.30 -4.60
CA GLY A 286 -8.58 -15.43 -4.58
C GLY A 286 -7.98 -16.64 -5.29
N VAL A 287 -8.80 -17.51 -5.90
CA VAL A 287 -8.28 -18.68 -6.64
C VAL A 287 -7.40 -18.19 -7.79
N ASN A 288 -6.22 -18.76 -7.90
CA ASN A 288 -5.31 -18.46 -8.99
C ASN A 288 -5.39 -19.53 -10.09
N LEU A 289 -6.03 -19.18 -11.19
CA LEU A 289 -6.18 -19.96 -12.42
C LEU A 289 -5.35 -19.38 -13.57
N GLY A 290 -4.31 -18.58 -13.29
CA GLY A 290 -3.47 -17.97 -14.32
C GLY A 290 -2.76 -19.00 -15.20
N TYR A 291 -2.52 -18.65 -16.46
CA TYR A 291 -1.82 -19.47 -17.45
C TYR A 291 -2.46 -20.83 -17.74
N ASN A 292 -3.78 -20.95 -17.58
CA ASN A 292 -4.51 -22.17 -17.92
C ASN A 292 -5.27 -22.04 -19.24
N ASP A 293 -5.66 -23.18 -19.78
CA ASP A 293 -6.69 -23.27 -20.83
C ASP A 293 -8.07 -23.40 -20.17
N LEU A 294 -8.79 -22.28 -20.13
CA LEU A 294 -10.13 -22.16 -19.51
C LEU A 294 -11.22 -21.99 -20.58
N ALA A 295 -10.94 -22.36 -21.83
CA ALA A 295 -11.87 -22.19 -22.93
C ALA A 295 -13.21 -22.90 -22.65
N GLY A 296 -14.31 -22.16 -22.74
CA GLY A 296 -15.66 -22.68 -22.50
C GLY A 296 -16.00 -22.98 -21.04
N TRP A 297 -15.16 -22.58 -20.07
CA TRP A 297 -15.48 -22.77 -18.66
C TRP A 297 -16.60 -21.83 -18.20
N ASP A 298 -17.35 -22.24 -17.19
CA ASP A 298 -18.50 -21.52 -16.65
C ASP A 298 -18.18 -20.95 -15.28
N PHE A 299 -18.05 -19.62 -15.23
CA PHE A 299 -17.91 -18.85 -14.01
C PHE A 299 -19.14 -17.97 -13.77
N ALA A 300 -20.28 -18.26 -14.41
CA ALA A 300 -21.48 -17.45 -14.26
C ALA A 300 -21.94 -17.39 -12.79
N GLY A 301 -22.24 -16.18 -12.32
CA GLY A 301 -22.74 -15.90 -10.98
C GLY A 301 -21.75 -16.20 -9.84
N GLN A 302 -20.49 -16.50 -10.14
CA GLN A 302 -19.47 -16.77 -9.13
C GLN A 302 -18.94 -15.46 -8.53
N ASP A 303 -18.60 -15.47 -7.24
CA ASP A 303 -17.72 -14.47 -6.64
C ASP A 303 -16.28 -14.77 -7.06
N LEU A 304 -15.76 -13.97 -7.99
CA LEU A 304 -14.40 -14.01 -8.52
C LEU A 304 -13.54 -12.89 -7.93
N THR A 305 -13.89 -12.35 -6.77
CA THR A 305 -13.11 -11.30 -6.13
C THR A 305 -11.66 -11.77 -5.92
N GLY A 306 -10.69 -11.03 -6.46
CA GLY A 306 -9.27 -11.36 -6.33
C GLY A 306 -8.80 -12.57 -7.16
N VAL A 307 -9.67 -13.18 -7.98
CA VAL A 307 -9.29 -14.34 -8.81
C VAL A 307 -8.24 -13.95 -9.83
N ASN A 308 -7.27 -14.84 -10.03
CA ASN A 308 -6.27 -14.69 -11.08
C ASN A 308 -6.61 -15.49 -12.34
N LEU A 309 -6.97 -14.78 -13.42
CA LEU A 309 -7.20 -15.29 -14.77
C LEU A 309 -6.17 -14.76 -15.79
N SER A 310 -5.07 -14.18 -15.30
CA SER A 310 -4.04 -13.57 -16.15
C SER A 310 -3.41 -14.59 -17.10
N ALA A 311 -3.24 -14.17 -18.36
CA ALA A 311 -2.66 -14.96 -19.43
C ALA A 311 -3.30 -16.35 -19.65
N SER A 312 -4.55 -16.55 -19.23
CA SER A 312 -5.31 -17.77 -19.49
C SER A 312 -6.07 -17.68 -20.82
N GLU A 313 -6.33 -18.82 -21.46
CA GLU A 313 -7.25 -18.92 -22.59
C GLU A 313 -8.69 -18.86 -22.09
N LEU A 314 -9.43 -17.83 -22.49
CA LEU A 314 -10.78 -17.50 -22.03
C LEU A 314 -11.81 -17.55 -23.15
N ALA A 315 -11.45 -18.02 -24.35
CA ALA A 315 -12.39 -18.13 -25.46
C ALA A 315 -13.66 -18.90 -25.05
N GLY A 316 -14.80 -18.22 -25.10
CA GLY A 316 -16.11 -18.80 -24.79
C GLY A 316 -16.36 -19.09 -23.30
N ALA A 317 -15.46 -18.70 -22.39
CA ALA A 317 -15.72 -18.78 -20.96
C ALA A 317 -16.88 -17.84 -20.57
N SER A 318 -17.75 -18.28 -19.67
CA SER A 318 -18.88 -17.48 -19.19
C SER A 318 -18.50 -16.72 -17.92
N LEU A 319 -18.61 -15.39 -17.94
CA LEU A 319 -18.46 -14.52 -16.77
C LEU A 319 -19.79 -13.85 -16.37
N ALA A 320 -20.91 -14.35 -16.90
CA ALA A 320 -22.21 -13.70 -16.76
C ALA A 320 -22.63 -13.59 -15.29
N GLY A 321 -22.86 -12.37 -14.81
CA GLY A 321 -23.25 -12.10 -13.43
C GLY A 321 -22.17 -12.38 -12.38
N ALA A 322 -20.91 -12.62 -12.78
CA ALA A 322 -19.82 -12.82 -11.83
C ALA A 322 -19.41 -11.50 -11.15
N GLU A 323 -18.91 -11.58 -9.92
CA GLU A 323 -18.30 -10.44 -9.22
C GLU A 323 -16.78 -10.46 -9.43
N VAL A 324 -16.19 -9.37 -9.92
CA VAL A 324 -14.80 -9.33 -10.41
C VAL A 324 -13.95 -8.22 -9.78
N ALA A 325 -14.35 -7.71 -8.62
CA ALA A 325 -13.53 -6.77 -7.86
C ALA A 325 -12.14 -7.35 -7.59
N ASN A 326 -11.07 -6.58 -7.79
CA ASN A 326 -9.68 -7.02 -7.64
C ASN A 326 -9.26 -8.23 -8.52
N ALA A 327 -10.09 -8.67 -9.47
CA ALA A 327 -9.76 -9.79 -10.35
C ALA A 327 -8.69 -9.42 -11.37
N TRP A 328 -7.91 -10.42 -11.79
CA TRP A 328 -6.73 -10.25 -12.65
C TRP A 328 -7.01 -10.84 -14.03
N PHE A 329 -7.08 -9.97 -15.04
CA PHE A 329 -7.32 -10.30 -16.45
C PHE A 329 -6.14 -9.89 -17.35
N GLN A 330 -4.94 -9.71 -16.80
CA GLN A 330 -3.80 -9.19 -17.55
C GLN A 330 -3.45 -10.08 -18.76
N ASN A 331 -3.14 -9.46 -19.89
CA ASN A 331 -2.72 -10.13 -21.14
C ASN A 331 -3.68 -11.22 -21.64
N SER A 332 -4.99 -11.04 -21.47
CA SER A 332 -6.00 -12.06 -21.75
C SER A 332 -6.78 -11.83 -23.06
N THR A 333 -6.83 -10.63 -23.64
CA THR A 333 -7.58 -10.40 -24.89
C THR A 333 -6.99 -11.14 -26.08
N SER A 334 -5.67 -11.26 -26.15
CA SER A 334 -4.96 -12.09 -27.13
C SER A 334 -5.23 -13.60 -26.99
N ARG A 335 -5.92 -13.98 -25.90
CA ARG A 335 -6.26 -15.35 -25.49
C ARG A 335 -7.78 -15.48 -25.29
N GLY A 336 -8.57 -14.78 -26.09
CA GLY A 336 -10.01 -14.97 -26.17
C GLY A 336 -10.85 -14.23 -25.13
N PHE A 337 -10.27 -13.43 -24.22
CA PHE A 337 -11.03 -12.53 -23.36
C PHE A 337 -11.63 -11.38 -24.18
N THR A 338 -12.93 -11.12 -24.03
CA THR A 338 -13.65 -10.09 -24.78
C THR A 338 -14.32 -9.07 -23.89
N VAL A 339 -14.61 -7.91 -24.48
CA VAL A 339 -15.41 -6.87 -23.85
C VAL A 339 -16.79 -7.37 -23.45
N ASP A 340 -17.44 -8.19 -24.28
CA ASP A 340 -18.75 -8.76 -23.98
C ASP A 340 -18.74 -9.64 -22.72
N GLN A 341 -17.63 -10.38 -22.50
CA GLN A 341 -17.47 -11.16 -21.28
C GLN A 341 -17.38 -10.26 -20.05
N LEU A 342 -16.56 -9.19 -20.10
CA LEU A 342 -16.50 -8.21 -19.01
C LEU A 342 -17.87 -7.55 -18.78
N TYR A 343 -18.54 -7.13 -19.85
CA TYR A 343 -19.84 -6.46 -19.79
C TYR A 343 -20.91 -7.36 -19.19
N SER A 344 -20.79 -8.67 -19.35
CA SER A 344 -21.74 -9.62 -18.77
C SER A 344 -21.62 -9.75 -17.24
N THR A 345 -20.54 -9.29 -16.61
CA THR A 345 -20.31 -9.41 -15.16
C THR A 345 -21.28 -8.56 -14.34
N ALA A 346 -21.57 -8.98 -13.10
CA ALA A 346 -22.38 -8.17 -12.18
C ALA A 346 -21.67 -6.86 -11.83
N SER A 347 -20.35 -6.89 -11.62
CA SER A 347 -19.56 -5.72 -11.25
C SER A 347 -19.54 -4.66 -12.37
N TYR A 348 -19.46 -5.07 -13.65
CA TYR A 348 -19.58 -4.13 -14.77
C TYR A 348 -20.96 -3.48 -14.83
N GLN A 349 -22.04 -4.27 -14.66
CA GLN A 349 -23.40 -3.73 -14.64
C GLN A 349 -23.63 -2.77 -13.47
N ALA A 350 -22.92 -2.96 -12.36
CA ALA A 350 -22.91 -2.05 -11.22
C ALA A 350 -22.02 -0.81 -11.40
N LYS A 351 -21.30 -0.70 -12.53
CA LYS A 351 -20.29 0.34 -12.79
C LYS A 351 -19.20 0.42 -11.71
N SER A 352 -18.80 -0.72 -11.16
CA SER A 352 -17.80 -0.78 -10.10
C SER A 352 -16.82 -1.91 -10.39
N LEU A 353 -15.58 -1.54 -10.68
CA LEU A 353 -14.48 -2.47 -10.97
C LEU A 353 -13.23 -2.12 -10.14
N PRO A 354 -13.36 -1.95 -8.81
CA PRO A 354 -12.24 -1.53 -7.98
C PRO A 354 -11.15 -2.60 -8.02
N GLY A 355 -9.91 -2.16 -8.18
CA GLY A 355 -8.73 -3.03 -8.15
C GLY A 355 -8.58 -3.98 -9.35
N VAL A 356 -9.49 -3.98 -10.33
CA VAL A 356 -9.41 -4.91 -11.47
C VAL A 356 -8.11 -4.69 -12.24
N LYS A 357 -7.43 -5.78 -12.64
CA LYS A 357 -6.14 -5.70 -13.34
C LYS A 357 -6.32 -6.06 -14.81
N LEU A 358 -6.28 -5.06 -15.68
CA LEU A 358 -6.48 -5.16 -17.13
C LEU A 358 -5.22 -4.84 -17.95
N TYR A 359 -4.07 -4.69 -17.30
CA TYR A 359 -2.79 -4.42 -17.96
C TYR A 359 -2.48 -5.43 -19.10
N GLY A 360 -1.99 -4.92 -20.23
CA GLY A 360 -1.59 -5.72 -21.39
C GLY A 360 -2.73 -6.15 -22.31
N ASN A 361 -3.96 -5.72 -22.06
CA ASN A 361 -5.11 -6.03 -22.91
C ASN A 361 -5.32 -4.96 -24.00
N ASP A 362 -5.85 -5.39 -25.14
CA ASP A 362 -6.39 -4.51 -26.17
C ASP A 362 -7.82 -4.10 -25.78
N MET A 363 -7.95 -2.88 -25.27
CA MET A 363 -9.19 -2.29 -24.77
C MET A 363 -9.70 -1.19 -25.69
N ALA A 364 -9.31 -1.20 -26.97
CA ALA A 364 -9.71 -0.16 -27.91
C ALA A 364 -11.25 -0.06 -28.01
N GLY A 365 -11.79 1.14 -27.77
CA GLY A 365 -13.23 1.41 -27.80
C GLY A 365 -14.05 0.81 -26.65
N TRP A 366 -13.42 0.35 -25.56
CA TRP A 366 -14.14 -0.12 -24.38
C TRP A 366 -14.73 1.07 -23.60
N ASP A 367 -15.85 0.85 -22.93
CA ASP A 367 -16.60 1.88 -22.19
C ASP A 367 -16.43 1.68 -20.68
N PHE A 368 -15.81 2.64 -20.01
CA PHE A 368 -15.74 2.73 -18.56
C PHE A 368 -16.35 4.04 -18.04
N ALA A 369 -17.26 4.66 -18.79
CA ALA A 369 -17.82 5.94 -18.42
C ALA A 369 -18.67 5.88 -17.13
N GLY A 370 -18.32 6.72 -16.16
CA GLY A 370 -18.96 6.79 -14.85
C GLY A 370 -18.66 5.59 -13.93
N PHE A 371 -17.57 4.86 -14.18
CA PHE A 371 -17.19 3.72 -13.35
C PHE A 371 -16.39 4.14 -12.12
N ASN A 372 -16.58 3.41 -11.02
CA ASN A 372 -15.56 3.33 -9.98
C ASN A 372 -14.45 2.37 -10.44
N LEU A 373 -13.27 2.91 -10.71
CA LEU A 373 -12.04 2.22 -11.13
C LEU A 373 -10.92 2.39 -10.09
N GLU A 374 -11.26 2.67 -8.83
CA GLU A 374 -10.27 2.90 -7.79
C GLU A 374 -9.30 1.72 -7.68
N GLY A 375 -7.99 1.96 -7.76
CA GLY A 375 -6.97 0.91 -7.69
C GLY A 375 -6.88 -0.02 -8.92
N ALA A 376 -7.68 0.22 -9.97
CA ALA A 376 -7.64 -0.57 -11.20
C ALA A 376 -6.32 -0.36 -11.95
N SER A 377 -5.94 -1.33 -12.79
CA SER A 377 -4.68 -1.27 -13.54
C SER A 377 -4.91 -1.38 -15.04
N PHE A 378 -4.40 -0.40 -15.76
CA PHE A 378 -4.41 -0.22 -17.20
C PHE A 378 -2.97 -0.02 -17.71
N GLY A 379 -2.81 0.00 -19.04
CA GLY A 379 -1.51 0.17 -19.71
C GLY A 379 -0.96 -1.13 -20.30
N GLY A 380 0.15 -1.05 -21.04
CA GLY A 380 0.79 -2.19 -21.70
C GLY A 380 0.03 -2.82 -22.88
N GLY A 381 -1.22 -2.45 -23.10
CA GLY A 381 -2.06 -2.82 -24.26
C GLY A 381 -2.95 -1.65 -24.67
N SER A 382 -3.55 -1.72 -25.86
CA SER A 382 -4.21 -0.57 -26.52
C SER A 382 -5.34 0.04 -25.68
N LEU A 383 -5.30 1.37 -25.54
CA LEU A 383 -6.30 2.22 -24.88
C LEU A 383 -6.92 3.24 -25.86
N VAL A 384 -6.73 3.03 -27.16
CA VAL A 384 -7.25 3.90 -28.22
C VAL A 384 -8.79 3.96 -28.14
N ASP A 385 -9.34 5.16 -28.03
CA ASP A 385 -10.79 5.40 -27.93
C ASP A 385 -11.47 4.71 -26.72
N THR A 386 -10.73 4.27 -25.71
CA THR A 386 -11.31 3.78 -24.45
C THR A 386 -11.95 4.95 -23.69
N ASP A 387 -13.20 4.82 -23.28
CA ASP A 387 -13.93 5.89 -22.59
C ASP A 387 -13.74 5.83 -21.07
N PHE A 388 -13.12 6.86 -20.49
CA PHE A 388 -12.97 7.04 -19.04
C PHE A 388 -13.78 8.22 -18.50
N THR A 389 -14.71 8.75 -19.29
CA THR A 389 -15.49 9.95 -18.94
C THR A 389 -16.23 9.75 -17.62
N ASP A 390 -16.08 10.70 -16.69
CA ASP A 390 -16.68 10.68 -15.36
C ASP A 390 -16.30 9.45 -14.50
N ALA A 391 -15.23 8.72 -14.86
CA ALA A 391 -14.74 7.60 -14.05
C ALA A 391 -13.93 8.09 -12.83
N ASP A 392 -14.04 7.38 -11.71
CA ASP A 392 -13.15 7.55 -10.55
C ASP A 392 -11.93 6.65 -10.72
N ILE A 393 -10.76 7.25 -10.91
CA ILE A 393 -9.49 6.59 -11.20
C ILE A 393 -8.47 6.75 -10.05
N ARG A 394 -8.88 7.18 -8.86
CA ARG A 394 -7.95 7.32 -7.72
C ARG A 394 -7.23 6.00 -7.45
N ASN A 395 -5.96 6.06 -7.06
CA ASN A 395 -5.11 4.88 -6.86
C ASN A 395 -4.92 3.99 -8.11
N ALA A 396 -5.46 4.35 -9.28
CA ALA A 396 -5.35 3.53 -10.48
C ALA A 396 -3.97 3.66 -11.13
N THR A 397 -3.57 2.62 -11.87
CA THR A 397 -2.29 2.57 -12.57
C THR A 397 -2.51 2.67 -14.08
N PHE A 398 -1.82 3.60 -14.73
CA PHE A 398 -1.77 3.80 -16.19
C PHE A 398 -0.32 3.69 -16.71
N GLY A 399 0.47 2.76 -16.19
CA GLY A 399 1.88 2.64 -16.57
C GLY A 399 2.06 2.35 -18.07
N GLN A 400 2.91 3.14 -18.75
CA GLN A 400 3.15 3.01 -20.20
C GLN A 400 1.89 3.14 -21.08
N ALA A 401 0.84 3.78 -20.58
CA ALA A 401 -0.45 3.90 -21.25
C ALA A 401 -0.42 4.84 -22.47
N THR A 402 0.38 5.91 -22.48
CA THR A 402 0.47 6.85 -23.62
C THR A 402 1.03 6.18 -24.87
N TYR A 403 1.98 5.25 -24.70
CA TYR A 403 2.49 4.39 -25.79
C TYR A 403 1.44 3.41 -26.32
N SER A 404 0.32 3.28 -25.62
CA SER A 404 -0.82 2.45 -25.99
C SER A 404 -2.03 3.26 -26.46
N GLY A 405 -1.87 4.57 -26.70
CA GLY A 405 -2.93 5.43 -27.23
C GLY A 405 -3.78 6.14 -26.18
N TRP A 406 -3.38 6.11 -24.91
CA TRP A 406 -4.01 6.91 -23.86
C TRP A 406 -3.60 8.39 -23.98
N THR A 407 -4.56 9.31 -23.87
CA THR A 407 -4.33 10.75 -24.10
C THR A 407 -4.68 11.60 -22.89
N ALA A 408 -4.21 12.85 -22.92
CA ALA A 408 -4.57 13.86 -21.92
C ALA A 408 -6.08 14.09 -21.85
N GLU A 409 -6.77 14.12 -23.01
CA GLU A 409 -8.22 14.28 -23.06
C GLU A 409 -8.97 13.15 -22.33
N GLN A 410 -8.47 11.91 -22.40
CA GLN A 410 -9.04 10.78 -21.66
C GLN A 410 -8.80 10.89 -20.16
N LEU A 411 -7.65 11.42 -19.72
CA LEU A 411 -7.42 11.74 -18.31
C LEU A 411 -8.38 12.86 -17.84
N TYR A 412 -8.45 13.95 -18.60
CA TYR A 412 -9.20 15.16 -18.23
C TYR A 412 -10.72 14.93 -18.20
N SER A 413 -11.22 13.92 -18.92
CA SER A 413 -12.62 13.57 -18.89
C SER A 413 -13.04 12.80 -17.63
N THR A 414 -12.09 12.29 -16.83
CA THR A 414 -12.40 11.51 -15.62
C THR A 414 -13.03 12.37 -14.53
N ALA A 415 -13.87 11.76 -13.69
CA ALA A 415 -14.45 12.46 -12.53
C ALA A 415 -13.37 12.84 -11.53
N SER A 416 -12.33 12.01 -11.37
CA SER A 416 -11.16 12.30 -10.54
C SER A 416 -10.45 13.59 -10.94
N TYR A 417 -10.14 13.76 -12.24
CA TYR A 417 -9.50 14.98 -12.72
C TYR A 417 -10.39 16.22 -12.53
N GLN A 418 -11.67 16.10 -12.88
CA GLN A 418 -12.64 17.20 -12.72
C GLN A 418 -12.85 17.61 -11.27
N ALA A 419 -12.72 16.66 -10.33
CA ALA A 419 -12.78 16.91 -8.89
C ALA A 419 -11.47 17.47 -8.32
N GLY A 420 -10.38 17.51 -9.10
CA GLY A 420 -9.07 17.90 -8.60
C GLY A 420 -8.41 16.83 -7.73
N ASP A 421 -8.79 15.56 -7.87
CA ASP A 421 -8.35 14.46 -7.01
C ASP A 421 -7.84 13.25 -7.80
N LEU A 422 -6.53 13.23 -8.03
CA LEU A 422 -5.77 12.17 -8.69
C LEU A 422 -4.86 11.44 -7.68
N ARG A 423 -5.23 11.41 -6.39
CA ARG A 423 -4.40 10.80 -5.35
C ARG A 423 -4.05 9.35 -5.70
N GLY A 424 -2.79 8.98 -5.46
CA GLY A 424 -2.25 7.64 -5.69
C GLY A 424 -2.21 7.16 -7.14
N VAL A 425 -2.59 7.99 -8.13
CA VAL A 425 -2.54 7.58 -9.54
C VAL A 425 -1.08 7.32 -9.95
N SER A 426 -0.84 6.21 -10.65
CA SER A 426 0.48 5.88 -11.18
C SER A 426 0.54 6.09 -12.69
N LEU A 427 1.29 7.10 -13.11
CA LEU A 427 1.61 7.45 -14.51
C LEU A 427 3.03 7.03 -14.91
N LEU A 428 3.59 6.03 -14.23
CA LEU A 428 4.94 5.50 -14.48
C LEU A 428 5.25 5.26 -15.97
N ILE A 429 6.37 5.80 -16.45
CA ILE A 429 6.90 5.61 -17.82
C ILE A 429 5.87 6.03 -18.88
N ASN A 430 5.21 7.17 -18.71
CA ASN A 430 4.40 7.79 -19.75
C ASN A 430 5.11 8.98 -20.41
N ASP A 431 4.53 9.43 -21.51
CA ASP A 431 4.90 10.66 -22.20
C ASP A 431 3.86 11.75 -21.91
N LEU A 432 4.13 12.59 -20.91
CA LEU A 432 3.18 13.58 -20.36
C LEU A 432 3.47 15.00 -20.85
N ILE A 433 4.06 15.13 -22.05
CA ILE A 433 4.49 16.44 -22.58
C ILE A 433 3.32 17.41 -22.66
N GLY A 434 3.44 18.55 -21.98
CA GLY A 434 2.43 19.60 -22.01
C GLY A 434 1.12 19.26 -21.30
N TRP A 435 1.09 18.20 -20.47
CA TRP A 435 -0.09 17.85 -19.70
C TRP A 435 -0.29 18.85 -18.55
N ASP A 436 -1.54 19.06 -18.18
CA ASP A 436 -1.96 19.99 -17.16
C ASP A 436 -2.41 19.22 -15.92
N PHE A 437 -1.75 19.50 -14.80
CA PHE A 437 -2.09 19.01 -13.48
C PHE A 437 -2.24 20.18 -12.49
N GLU A 438 -2.52 21.39 -13.00
CA GLU A 438 -2.69 22.57 -12.16
C GLU A 438 -3.77 22.34 -11.08
N GLY A 439 -3.42 22.59 -9.83
CA GLY A 439 -4.30 22.47 -8.67
C GLY A 439 -4.71 21.04 -8.28
N GLN A 440 -4.22 20.01 -8.98
CA GLN A 440 -4.60 18.62 -8.72
C GLN A 440 -4.03 18.11 -7.39
N ASN A 441 -4.81 17.31 -6.66
CA ASN A 441 -4.31 16.47 -5.58
C ASN A 441 -3.64 15.22 -6.17
N LEU A 442 -2.33 15.14 -6.03
CA LEU A 442 -1.45 14.08 -6.51
C LEU A 442 -0.69 13.43 -5.33
N LEU A 443 -1.28 13.46 -4.13
CA LEU A 443 -0.74 12.81 -2.94
C LEU A 443 -0.41 11.34 -3.24
N GLY A 444 0.86 10.96 -3.04
CA GLY A 444 1.36 9.60 -3.27
C GLY A 444 1.31 9.12 -4.73
N ALA A 445 1.10 10.01 -5.70
CA ALA A 445 1.08 9.66 -7.11
C ALA A 445 2.48 9.23 -7.60
N ASN A 446 2.55 8.29 -8.54
CA ASN A 446 3.79 7.98 -9.24
C ASN A 446 3.84 8.72 -10.58
N LEU A 447 4.71 9.71 -10.68
CA LEU A 447 4.89 10.62 -11.81
C LEU A 447 6.28 10.42 -12.46
N SER A 448 6.87 9.23 -12.31
CA SER A 448 8.18 8.88 -12.88
C SER A 448 8.08 8.67 -14.40
N ALA A 449 7.89 9.76 -15.13
CA ALA A 449 7.50 9.84 -16.54
C ALA A 449 8.27 10.97 -17.27
N ASN A 450 8.01 11.15 -18.57
CA ASN A 450 8.48 12.34 -19.27
C ASN A 450 7.56 13.54 -18.98
N LEU A 451 8.06 14.51 -18.21
CA LEU A 451 7.30 15.70 -17.76
C LEU A 451 7.57 16.98 -18.57
N GLU A 452 8.19 16.92 -19.75
CA GLU A 452 8.56 18.15 -20.49
C GLU A 452 7.35 19.05 -20.79
N GLY A 453 7.38 20.28 -20.28
CA GLY A 453 6.31 21.27 -20.43
C GLY A 453 5.03 20.95 -19.65
N ALA A 454 5.01 19.92 -18.80
CA ALA A 454 3.87 19.63 -17.95
C ALA A 454 3.70 20.72 -16.88
N SER A 455 2.45 21.07 -16.56
CA SER A 455 2.11 22.03 -15.50
C SER A 455 1.70 21.26 -14.24
N PHE A 456 2.40 21.52 -13.14
CA PHE A 456 2.03 21.11 -11.78
C PHE A 456 1.78 22.32 -10.89
N ARG A 457 1.41 23.46 -11.49
CA ARG A 457 1.18 24.71 -10.75
C ARG A 457 0.16 24.47 -9.63
N HIS A 458 0.47 24.88 -8.40
CA HIS A 458 -0.42 24.70 -7.24
C HIS A 458 -0.84 23.26 -6.89
N ALA A 459 -0.23 22.24 -7.52
CA ALA A 459 -0.55 20.84 -7.27
C ALA A 459 -0.10 20.38 -5.89
N TYR A 460 -0.79 19.41 -5.32
CA TYR A 460 -0.38 18.75 -4.08
C TYR A 460 0.35 17.45 -4.41
N LEU A 461 1.68 17.48 -4.29
CA LEU A 461 2.61 16.42 -4.69
C LEU A 461 3.21 15.70 -3.49
N ALA A 462 2.60 15.82 -2.31
CA ALA A 462 3.14 15.21 -1.12
C ALA A 462 3.35 13.70 -1.32
N ASN A 463 4.52 13.21 -0.89
CA ASN A 463 4.93 11.81 -1.01
C ASN A 463 4.89 11.23 -2.45
N ALA A 464 4.83 12.07 -3.49
CA ALA A 464 4.82 11.60 -4.88
C ALA A 464 6.19 11.04 -5.31
N GLU A 465 6.20 10.06 -6.22
CA GLU A 465 7.42 9.44 -6.76
C GLU A 465 7.72 9.95 -8.18
N MET A 466 8.85 10.64 -8.40
CA MET A 466 9.22 11.19 -9.72
C MET A 466 10.55 10.67 -10.29
N ASN A 467 11.30 9.85 -9.54
CA ASN A 467 12.63 9.38 -9.95
C ASN A 467 12.74 7.85 -10.09
N ALA A 468 11.65 7.09 -9.92
CA ALA A 468 11.66 5.63 -9.84
C ALA A 468 12.02 4.94 -11.17
N SER A 469 11.81 5.60 -12.31
CA SER A 469 12.09 5.05 -13.65
C SER A 469 13.53 5.32 -14.14
N GLY A 470 14.32 6.07 -13.37
CA GLY A 470 15.62 6.58 -13.81
C GLY A 470 15.52 7.69 -14.87
N ILE A 471 14.31 8.12 -15.22
CA ILE A 471 14.03 9.32 -16.00
C ILE A 471 13.76 10.43 -14.97
N ASP A 472 14.70 11.36 -14.83
CA ASP A 472 14.52 12.57 -14.03
C ASP A 472 14.52 13.78 -14.97
N ASN A 473 13.34 14.33 -15.22
CA ASN A 473 13.17 15.52 -16.02
C ASN A 473 12.21 16.54 -15.39
N THR A 474 12.13 16.52 -14.06
CA THR A 474 11.45 17.55 -13.26
C THR A 474 11.87 18.97 -13.68
N HIS A 475 13.13 19.16 -14.06
CA HIS A 475 13.66 20.42 -14.56
C HIS A 475 13.03 20.94 -15.86
N LEU A 476 12.14 20.17 -16.50
CA LEU A 476 11.43 20.57 -17.72
C LEU A 476 9.94 20.86 -17.46
N ALA A 477 9.46 20.73 -16.24
CA ALA A 477 8.08 20.99 -15.85
C ALA A 477 7.95 22.27 -15.02
N ASP A 478 6.72 22.76 -14.88
CA ASP A 478 6.38 23.91 -14.05
C ASP A 478 5.79 23.47 -12.71
N PHE A 479 6.51 23.73 -11.61
CA PHE A 479 6.11 23.39 -10.24
C PHE A 479 5.74 24.63 -9.42
N THR A 480 5.42 25.73 -10.08
CA THR A 480 5.14 27.00 -9.43
C THR A 480 4.01 26.88 -8.39
N GLY A 481 4.30 27.24 -7.15
CA GLY A 481 3.34 27.17 -6.04
C GLY A 481 2.91 25.76 -5.64
N ALA A 482 3.56 24.70 -6.14
CA ALA A 482 3.26 23.32 -5.78
C ALA A 482 3.77 22.97 -4.37
N ASP A 483 3.14 21.99 -3.74
CA ASP A 483 3.58 21.46 -2.44
C ASP A 483 4.08 20.02 -2.61
N ALA A 484 5.40 19.82 -2.54
CA ALA A 484 6.05 18.54 -2.80
C ALA A 484 6.67 17.89 -1.56
N ARG A 485 6.24 18.26 -0.35
CA ARG A 485 6.80 17.70 0.89
C ARG A 485 6.79 16.16 0.89
N GLY A 486 7.93 15.56 1.23
CA GLY A 486 8.11 14.11 1.19
C GLY A 486 8.20 13.47 -0.20
N ALA A 487 8.09 14.24 -1.29
CA ALA A 487 8.21 13.69 -2.64
C ALA A 487 9.62 13.15 -2.92
N GLN A 488 9.69 12.03 -3.64
CA GLN A 488 10.93 11.41 -4.10
C GLN A 488 11.30 11.97 -5.48
N ALA A 489 11.97 13.12 -5.48
CA ALA A 489 12.34 13.85 -6.68
C ALA A 489 13.63 14.64 -6.47
N TYR A 490 14.35 14.94 -7.55
CA TYR A 490 15.42 15.94 -7.53
C TYR A 490 14.97 17.12 -8.41
N PHE A 491 14.90 18.31 -7.83
CA PHE A 491 14.58 19.55 -8.55
C PHE A 491 15.88 20.29 -8.82
N GLY A 492 16.39 20.22 -10.04
CA GLY A 492 17.61 20.92 -10.43
C GLY A 492 17.37 22.42 -10.72
N ASP A 493 18.46 23.20 -10.80
CA ASP A 493 18.46 24.66 -11.00
C ASP A 493 17.69 25.19 -12.23
N ALA A 494 17.28 24.32 -13.16
CA ALA A 494 16.55 24.67 -14.37
C ALA A 494 15.03 24.48 -14.26
N ALA A 495 14.53 23.90 -13.16
CA ALA A 495 13.10 23.74 -12.92
C ALA A 495 12.43 25.09 -12.61
N THR A 496 11.24 25.35 -13.19
CA THR A 496 10.40 26.47 -12.75
C THR A 496 9.77 26.09 -11.42
N THR A 497 10.21 26.72 -10.33
CA THR A 497 9.90 26.33 -8.94
C THR A 497 9.51 27.53 -8.07
N ASP A 498 9.05 28.62 -8.70
CA ASP A 498 8.65 29.84 -8.00
C ASP A 498 7.59 29.51 -6.93
N ASN A 499 7.81 29.92 -5.67
CA ASN A 499 6.92 29.65 -4.54
C ASN A 499 6.62 28.17 -4.25
N MET A 500 7.41 27.25 -4.77
CA MET A 500 7.27 25.82 -4.48
C MET A 500 7.67 25.51 -3.02
N ILE A 501 6.93 24.61 -2.37
CA ILE A 501 7.37 23.95 -1.14
C ILE A 501 8.14 22.69 -1.54
N TYR A 502 9.44 22.69 -1.33
CA TYR A 502 10.34 21.60 -1.70
C TYR A 502 10.10 20.33 -0.85
N PRO A 503 10.63 19.17 -1.28
CA PRO A 503 10.47 17.91 -0.56
C PRO A 503 10.85 17.90 0.91
N ASP A 504 11.80 18.74 1.32
CA ASP A 504 12.25 18.88 2.70
C ASP A 504 11.50 19.96 3.50
N GLY A 505 10.45 20.55 2.91
CA GLY A 505 9.66 21.64 3.45
C GLY A 505 10.27 23.03 3.24
N SER A 506 11.45 23.17 2.62
CA SER A 506 12.01 24.49 2.35
C SER A 506 11.24 25.24 1.26
N VAL A 507 11.33 26.57 1.29
CA VAL A 507 10.87 27.50 0.25
C VAL A 507 12.01 28.50 0.10
N ALA A 508 12.75 28.41 -1.02
CA ALA A 508 13.93 29.24 -1.25
C ALA A 508 13.57 30.73 -1.10
N GLY A 509 12.52 31.20 -1.77
CA GLY A 509 11.93 32.52 -1.53
C GLY A 509 10.44 32.50 -1.85
N LEU A 510 9.66 33.23 -1.07
CA LEU A 510 8.22 33.37 -1.25
C LEU A 510 7.91 34.76 -1.79
N ASP A 511 7.70 34.88 -3.10
CA ASP A 511 7.36 36.11 -3.79
C ASP A 511 5.98 35.99 -4.44
N LEU A 512 4.96 36.47 -3.71
CA LEU A 512 3.57 36.43 -4.17
C LEU A 512 3.23 37.55 -5.17
N THR A 513 4.24 38.28 -5.67
CA THR A 513 4.08 39.23 -6.79
C THR A 513 4.39 38.57 -8.14
N LEU A 514 5.13 37.46 -8.12
CA LEU A 514 5.32 36.59 -9.29
C LEU A 514 4.07 35.74 -9.53
N GLU A 515 3.48 35.26 -8.43
CA GLU A 515 2.27 34.46 -8.41
C GLU A 515 1.39 34.84 -7.24
N ASN A 516 0.17 35.27 -7.53
CA ASN A 516 -0.68 35.88 -6.52
C ASN A 516 -1.35 34.86 -5.59
N ARG A 517 -1.13 33.55 -5.74
CA ARG A 517 -1.73 32.52 -4.89
C ARG A 517 -0.70 31.49 -4.44
N TRP A 518 -0.70 31.18 -3.15
CA TRP A 518 0.09 30.12 -2.55
C TRP A 518 -0.78 29.29 -1.62
N ILE A 519 -0.85 27.99 -1.87
CA ILE A 519 -1.76 27.08 -1.19
C ILE A 519 -0.98 26.23 -0.20
N VAL A 520 -1.36 26.29 1.07
CA VAL A 520 -0.75 25.56 2.17
C VAL A 520 -1.74 24.49 2.64
N ARG A 521 -1.32 23.24 2.57
CA ARG A 521 -2.13 22.06 2.92
C ARG A 521 -1.58 21.37 4.15
N ASP A 522 -2.38 20.53 4.79
CA ASP A 522 -1.90 19.70 5.89
C ASP A 522 -0.91 18.63 5.40
N TYR A 523 0.04 18.24 6.24
CA TYR A 523 1.03 17.20 5.91
C TYR A 523 1.43 16.44 7.17
N ASP A 524 0.87 15.25 7.33
CA ASP A 524 1.07 14.40 8.52
C ASP A 524 2.39 13.62 8.51
N GLY A 525 3.15 13.68 7.41
CA GLY A 525 4.33 12.86 7.18
C GLY A 525 4.11 11.71 6.21
N TYR A 526 5.03 10.74 6.23
CA TYR A 526 5.00 9.57 5.35
C TYR A 526 5.02 8.29 6.19
N ASP A 527 3.97 7.46 6.03
CA ASP A 527 3.91 6.12 6.58
C ASP A 527 4.02 5.08 5.46
N ASN A 528 5.19 4.45 5.33
CA ASN A 528 5.42 3.37 4.36
C ASN A 528 5.02 1.97 4.91
N GLY A 529 4.47 1.89 6.12
CA GLY A 529 4.07 0.65 6.78
C GLY A 529 5.23 -0.23 7.27
N TYR A 530 6.50 0.17 7.12
CA TYR A 530 7.68 -0.66 7.43
C TYR A 530 8.74 -0.03 8.35
N ASP A 531 8.59 1.21 8.81
CA ASP A 531 9.43 1.84 9.83
C ASP A 531 8.59 2.89 10.61
N PRO A 532 9.06 3.51 11.72
CA PRO A 532 8.26 4.57 12.34
C PRO A 532 7.99 5.67 11.29
N PRO A 533 6.74 6.17 11.19
CA PRO A 533 6.38 7.15 10.18
C PRO A 533 7.27 8.39 10.28
N ASP A 534 7.64 8.94 9.13
CA ASP A 534 8.39 10.20 9.07
C ASP A 534 7.55 11.30 9.71
N PRO A 535 8.12 12.14 10.59
CA PRO A 535 7.36 13.20 11.23
C PRO A 535 6.90 14.25 10.21
N PRO A 536 5.86 15.03 10.54
CA PRO A 536 5.46 16.18 9.74
C PRO A 536 6.60 17.14 9.43
N LEU A 537 6.62 17.65 8.20
CA LEU A 537 7.57 18.63 7.71
C LEU A 537 6.97 20.04 7.76
N ALA A 538 7.58 20.89 8.60
CA ALA A 538 7.28 22.32 8.62
C ALA A 538 7.74 23.00 7.32
N ILE A 539 7.02 24.05 6.94
CA ILE A 539 7.33 24.88 5.78
C ILE A 539 8.31 25.97 6.21
N ARG A 540 9.51 26.02 5.61
CA ARG A 540 10.58 26.96 5.99
C ARG A 540 10.90 27.91 4.86
N VAL A 541 10.57 29.19 5.03
CA VAL A 541 10.94 30.25 4.07
C VAL A 541 12.35 30.74 4.40
N GLU A 542 13.29 30.67 3.44
CA GLU A 542 14.72 30.82 3.73
C GLU A 542 15.38 32.13 3.23
N GLU A 543 15.03 32.65 2.05
CA GLU A 543 15.73 33.80 1.43
C GLU A 543 14.91 35.10 1.42
N GLY A 544 13.57 35.04 1.34
CA GLY A 544 12.75 36.25 1.22
C GLY A 544 11.25 36.01 1.28
N PHE A 545 10.52 37.08 1.63
CA PHE A 545 9.06 37.12 1.66
C PHE A 545 8.57 38.45 1.08
N THR A 546 7.82 38.39 -0.01
CA THR A 546 7.24 39.55 -0.69
C THR A 546 5.78 39.29 -0.99
N THR A 547 4.92 40.24 -0.66
CA THR A 547 3.48 40.21 -0.98
C THR A 547 3.04 41.52 -1.60
N ALA A 548 1.87 41.49 -2.24
CA ALA A 548 1.12 42.64 -2.73
C ALA A 548 -0.33 42.56 -2.23
N PRO A 549 -1.13 43.65 -2.32
CA PRO A 549 -2.52 43.66 -1.88
C PRO A 549 -3.41 42.57 -2.51
N GLU A 550 -3.07 42.09 -3.70
CA GLU A 550 -3.75 41.01 -4.42
C GLU A 550 -3.22 39.60 -4.13
N SER A 551 -2.14 39.48 -3.36
CA SER A 551 -1.56 38.19 -2.98
C SER A 551 -2.50 37.43 -2.02
N VAL A 552 -2.60 36.12 -2.19
CA VAL A 552 -3.45 35.22 -1.41
C VAL A 552 -2.59 34.08 -0.88
N ILE A 553 -2.56 33.92 0.44
CA ILE A 553 -2.14 32.69 1.10
C ILE A 553 -3.40 31.94 1.49
N GLU A 554 -3.64 30.80 0.86
CA GLU A 554 -4.77 29.95 1.16
C GLU A 554 -4.32 28.80 2.03
N VAL A 555 -4.96 28.63 3.18
CA VAL A 555 -4.73 27.53 4.09
C VAL A 555 -5.92 26.59 3.97
N LEU A 556 -5.66 25.37 3.49
CA LEU A 556 -6.64 24.31 3.34
C LEU A 556 -6.50 23.30 4.49
N PHE A 557 -7.40 23.38 5.44
CA PHE A 557 -7.45 22.48 6.60
C PHE A 557 -8.10 21.14 6.24
N GLU A 558 -7.56 20.07 6.82
CA GLU A 558 -8.13 18.72 6.79
C GLU A 558 -8.80 18.36 8.13
N SER A 559 -9.32 17.14 8.24
CA SER A 559 -10.10 16.70 9.41
C SER A 559 -9.22 16.32 10.60
N ASP A 560 -7.97 15.97 10.36
CA ASP A 560 -6.97 15.55 11.31
C ASP A 560 -6.17 16.74 11.87
N ALA A 561 -5.04 16.46 12.52
CA ALA A 561 -4.30 17.43 13.29
C ALA A 561 -3.41 18.26 12.38
N TRP A 562 -3.62 19.58 12.39
CA TRP A 562 -2.78 20.50 11.62
C TRP A 562 -1.32 20.45 12.05
N ASP A 563 -0.48 19.98 11.13
CA ASP A 563 0.95 19.80 11.35
C ASP A 563 1.82 20.65 10.38
N SER A 564 1.18 21.42 9.50
CA SER A 564 1.84 22.29 8.50
C SER A 564 2.14 23.71 9.00
N ILE A 565 3.11 23.85 9.90
CA ILE A 565 3.52 25.17 10.42
C ILE A 565 4.43 25.90 9.42
N ILE A 566 4.15 27.18 9.15
CA ILE A 566 4.98 28.09 8.34
C ILE A 566 5.98 28.82 9.23
N PHE A 567 7.25 28.66 8.92
CA PHE A 567 8.40 29.23 9.62
C PHE A 567 9.22 30.13 8.68
N PHE A 568 9.79 31.21 9.21
CA PHE A 568 10.66 32.13 8.46
C PHE A 568 12.06 32.13 9.09
N GLU A 569 13.09 31.94 8.26
CA GLU A 569 14.48 32.01 8.73
C GLU A 569 14.85 33.38 9.30
N ALA A 570 15.78 33.37 10.25
CA ALA A 570 16.15 34.57 11.00
C ALA A 570 16.75 35.63 10.08
N GLY A 571 16.17 36.83 10.10
CA GLY A 571 16.62 37.98 9.31
C GLY A 571 15.81 38.25 8.05
N ILE A 572 14.83 37.40 7.71
CA ILE A 572 13.84 37.70 6.68
C ILE A 572 12.92 38.83 7.17
N ALA A 573 12.74 39.85 6.32
CA ALA A 573 11.79 40.93 6.59
C ALA A 573 10.37 40.46 6.25
N VAL A 574 9.55 40.22 7.26
CA VAL A 574 8.17 39.78 7.07
C VAL A 574 7.23 41.00 7.05
N THR A 575 6.87 41.45 5.85
CA THR A 575 5.86 42.51 5.66
C THR A 575 4.57 41.86 5.17
N LEU A 576 3.55 41.85 6.01
CA LEU A 576 2.26 41.23 5.75
C LEU A 576 1.34 42.22 5.01
N ASP A 577 0.87 41.81 3.85
CA ASP A 577 -0.10 42.48 2.99
C ASP A 577 -0.84 41.40 2.19
N GLY A 578 -1.99 41.72 1.59
CA GLY A 578 -2.82 40.76 0.86
C GLY A 578 -3.79 39.96 1.75
N VAL A 579 -4.23 38.81 1.25
CA VAL A 579 -5.28 37.96 1.82
C VAL A 579 -4.70 36.70 2.45
N LEU A 580 -5.18 36.36 3.65
CA LEU A 580 -5.04 35.03 4.25
C LEU A 580 -6.42 34.37 4.20
N ASP A 581 -6.59 33.43 3.27
CA ASP A 581 -7.82 32.68 3.10
C ASP A 581 -7.77 31.41 3.96
N LEU A 582 -8.75 31.24 4.85
CA LEU A 582 -8.85 30.09 5.75
C LEU A 582 -10.03 29.22 5.31
N ALA A 583 -9.73 28.09 4.69
CA ALA A 583 -10.71 27.20 4.10
C ALA A 583 -10.48 25.73 4.53
N PHE A 584 -11.50 24.89 4.36
CA PHE A 584 -11.40 23.45 4.61
C PHE A 584 -11.52 22.69 3.29
N THR A 585 -10.91 21.51 3.22
CA THR A 585 -11.15 20.60 2.10
C THR A 585 -12.61 20.09 2.14
N VAL A 586 -13.13 19.69 0.97
CA VAL A 586 -14.57 19.39 0.79
C VAL A 586 -15.09 18.21 1.62
N ASP A 587 -14.18 17.36 2.12
CA ASP A 587 -14.49 16.12 2.84
C ASP A 587 -14.52 16.31 4.38
N VAL A 588 -14.31 17.53 4.89
CA VAL A 588 -14.23 17.79 6.33
C VAL A 588 -15.61 17.96 6.96
N ASP A 589 -15.89 17.20 8.03
CA ASP A 589 -17.01 17.51 8.93
C ASP A 589 -16.65 18.72 9.78
N LEU A 590 -17.11 19.88 9.30
CA LEU A 590 -16.85 21.18 9.89
C LEU A 590 -17.35 21.29 11.34
N ALA A 591 -18.45 20.63 11.71
CA ALA A 591 -19.04 20.77 13.04
C ALA A 591 -18.09 20.26 14.14
N ASP A 592 -17.35 19.20 13.84
CA ASP A 592 -16.35 18.60 14.73
C ASP A 592 -15.06 19.42 14.83
N GLN A 593 -14.89 20.43 13.95
CA GLN A 593 -13.73 21.31 13.95
C GLN A 593 -13.91 22.53 14.87
N VAL A 594 -15.13 22.84 15.31
CA VAL A 594 -15.41 24.04 16.11
C VAL A 594 -14.73 23.96 17.48
N GLY A 595 -14.00 25.01 17.83
CA GLY A 595 -13.20 25.12 19.04
C GLY A 595 -11.76 24.60 18.90
N ARG A 596 -11.40 24.04 17.73
CA ARG A 596 -10.03 23.61 17.46
C ARG A 596 -9.12 24.81 17.18
N THR A 597 -7.92 24.77 17.75
CA THR A 597 -6.86 25.74 17.52
C THR A 597 -5.84 25.18 16.54
N PHE A 598 -5.47 25.99 15.55
CA PHE A 598 -4.55 25.66 14.47
C PHE A 598 -3.37 26.62 14.55
N ARG A 599 -2.15 26.09 14.66
CA ARG A 599 -0.92 26.89 14.66
C ARG A 599 -0.41 27.02 13.23
N LEU A 600 -0.68 28.15 12.59
CA LEU A 600 -0.33 28.40 11.19
C LEU A 600 1.10 28.88 11.03
N PHE A 601 1.55 29.77 11.92
CA PHE A 601 2.85 30.41 11.82
C PHE A 601 3.71 30.16 13.05
N ASP A 602 5.03 30.11 12.83
CA ASP A 602 6.04 30.26 13.85
C ASP A 602 6.81 31.56 13.63
N TRP A 603 6.50 32.57 14.44
CA TRP A 603 7.15 33.88 14.38
C TRP A 603 8.48 33.94 15.14
N THR A 604 8.97 32.82 15.66
CA THR A 604 10.22 32.79 16.43
C THR A 604 11.39 33.31 15.59
N GLY A 605 12.06 34.35 16.06
CA GLY A 605 13.23 34.93 15.40
C GLY A 605 12.93 36.01 14.36
N VAL A 606 11.65 36.26 14.06
CA VAL A 606 11.19 37.35 13.17
C VAL A 606 10.20 38.27 13.88
N ALA A 607 10.01 39.47 13.35
CA ALA A 607 9.01 40.42 13.84
C ALA A 607 8.16 40.88 12.66
N PRO A 608 7.00 40.25 12.41
CA PRO A 608 6.14 40.64 11.31
C PRO A 608 5.63 42.08 11.46
N SER A 609 5.50 42.79 10.35
CA SER A 609 4.91 44.13 10.28
C SER A 609 3.80 44.16 9.24
N GLY A 610 2.77 45.00 9.42
CA GLY A 610 1.56 44.93 8.60
C GLY A 610 0.55 43.92 9.14
N ALA A 611 -0.46 43.59 8.33
CA ALA A 611 -1.49 42.61 8.64
C ALA A 611 -2.11 42.06 7.35
N PHE A 612 -2.52 40.80 7.38
CA PHE A 612 -3.35 40.20 6.33
C PHE A 612 -4.79 40.68 6.44
N THR A 613 -5.47 40.75 5.30
CA THR A 613 -6.93 40.67 5.25
C THR A 613 -7.30 39.20 5.38
N VAL A 614 -7.94 38.79 6.48
CA VAL A 614 -8.35 37.39 6.65
C VAL A 614 -9.71 37.18 6.01
N GLU A 615 -9.80 36.27 5.05
CA GLU A 615 -11.03 35.84 4.40
C GLU A 615 -11.35 34.39 4.81
N SER A 616 -12.63 34.10 5.05
CA SER A 616 -13.13 32.76 5.36
C SER A 616 -14.65 32.75 5.34
N GLU A 617 -15.25 31.62 4.99
CA GLU A 617 -16.69 31.38 5.15
C GLU A 617 -17.10 31.12 6.63
N HIS A 618 -16.13 31.10 7.54
CA HIS A 618 -16.29 30.70 8.94
C HIS A 618 -15.79 31.77 9.91
N SER A 619 -16.22 31.65 11.17
CA SER A 619 -15.82 32.60 12.22
C SER A 619 -14.58 32.10 12.95
N TRP A 620 -13.56 32.96 13.09
CA TRP A 620 -12.26 32.62 13.68
C TRP A 620 -11.86 33.58 14.81
N ASP A 621 -11.24 33.05 15.85
CA ASP A 621 -10.44 33.82 16.79
C ASP A 621 -9.04 34.02 16.21
N LEU A 622 -8.73 35.27 15.87
CA LEU A 622 -7.46 35.68 15.27
C LEU A 622 -6.53 36.36 16.27
N THR A 623 -6.88 36.40 17.57
CA THR A 623 -6.10 37.13 18.58
C THR A 623 -4.67 36.58 18.74
N GLY A 624 -4.47 35.28 18.47
CA GLY A 624 -3.17 34.62 18.46
C GLY A 624 -2.36 34.79 17.18
N LEU A 625 -2.98 35.22 16.06
CA LEU A 625 -2.40 35.09 14.71
C LEU A 625 -1.02 35.75 14.58
N TYR A 626 -0.84 36.95 15.12
CA TYR A 626 0.44 37.69 15.03
C TYR A 626 1.34 37.56 16.27
N THR A 627 0.94 36.75 17.26
CA THR A 627 1.71 36.57 18.50
C THR A 627 2.21 35.14 18.65
N THR A 628 1.29 34.17 18.69
CA THR A 628 1.60 32.72 18.77
C THR A 628 1.55 32.05 17.40
N GLY A 629 0.96 32.71 16.41
CA GLY A 629 0.71 32.13 15.08
C GLY A 629 -0.54 31.26 15.04
N GLU A 630 -1.39 31.31 16.07
CA GLU A 630 -2.54 30.45 16.22
C GLU A 630 -3.85 31.14 15.83
N VAL A 631 -4.75 30.36 15.23
CA VAL A 631 -6.15 30.73 15.00
C VAL A 631 -7.07 29.65 15.59
N THR A 632 -8.25 30.01 16.06
CA THR A 632 -9.23 29.02 16.57
C THR A 632 -10.53 29.13 15.82
N LEU A 633 -11.06 28.03 15.30
CA LEU A 633 -12.36 28.02 14.65
C LEU A 633 -13.44 28.22 15.71
N LEU A 634 -14.22 29.30 15.62
CA LEU A 634 -15.27 29.64 16.58
C LEU A 634 -16.65 29.13 16.16
N GLY A 635 -16.87 28.97 14.86
CA GLY A 635 -18.15 28.49 14.32
C GLY A 635 -18.12 28.34 12.80
N VAL A 636 -18.93 27.40 12.32
CA VAL A 636 -19.03 27.02 10.91
C VAL A 636 -20.24 27.71 10.28
N GLY A 637 -20.00 28.49 9.23
CA GLY A 637 -21.01 29.31 8.57
C GLY A 637 -21.43 30.53 9.38
N GLY A 638 -20.79 31.68 9.12
CA GLY A 638 -21.28 32.98 9.56
C GLY A 638 -22.00 33.67 8.41
N GLY A 639 -23.28 33.40 8.18
CA GLY A 639 -24.03 34.25 7.26
C GLY A 639 -24.15 35.68 7.80
N LEU A 640 -24.36 36.64 6.90
CA LEU A 640 -24.34 38.06 7.24
C LEU A 640 -25.35 38.36 8.35
N PRO A 641 -24.99 39.10 9.41
CA PRO A 641 -25.96 39.49 10.44
C PRO A 641 -27.19 40.18 9.84
N GLY A 642 -28.34 39.53 9.88
CA GLY A 642 -29.58 40.02 9.25
C GLY A 642 -29.98 39.33 7.95
N ASP A 643 -29.16 38.45 7.39
CA ASP A 643 -29.50 37.50 6.30
C ASP A 643 -30.25 36.32 6.93
N PHE A 644 -31.55 36.51 7.12
CA PHE A 644 -32.41 35.56 7.82
C PHE A 644 -32.91 34.43 6.93
N ASN A 645 -32.73 34.51 5.61
CA ASN A 645 -33.04 33.41 4.69
C ASN A 645 -31.77 32.64 4.22
N ASN A 646 -30.58 33.10 4.62
CA ASN A 646 -29.27 32.53 4.34
C ASN A 646 -28.96 32.46 2.84
N ASP A 647 -29.38 33.47 2.07
CA ASP A 647 -29.14 33.56 0.62
C ASP A 647 -27.90 34.38 0.24
N GLY A 648 -27.15 34.87 1.24
CA GLY A 648 -25.91 35.61 1.06
C GLY A 648 -26.11 37.11 0.83
N VAL A 649 -27.35 37.62 0.91
CA VAL A 649 -27.66 39.05 0.77
C VAL A 649 -28.65 39.48 1.85
N VAL A 650 -28.40 40.61 2.52
CA VAL A 650 -29.37 41.19 3.47
C VAL A 650 -30.35 42.10 2.71
N ASP A 651 -31.51 41.60 2.33
CA ASP A 651 -32.50 42.31 1.53
C ASP A 651 -33.95 42.25 2.09
N ALA A 652 -34.93 42.56 1.25
CA ALA A 652 -36.33 42.61 1.67
C ALA A 652 -36.93 41.21 1.95
N ALA A 653 -36.32 40.14 1.43
CA ALA A 653 -36.71 38.77 1.69
C ALA A 653 -36.42 38.40 3.17
N ASP A 654 -35.29 38.85 3.73
CA ASP A 654 -34.97 38.63 5.14
C ASP A 654 -35.96 39.31 6.08
N TYR A 655 -36.41 40.51 5.71
CA TYR A 655 -37.46 41.20 6.45
C TYR A 655 -38.73 40.37 6.54
N THR A 656 -39.09 39.67 5.45
CA THR A 656 -40.27 38.80 5.48
C THR A 656 -40.06 37.58 6.37
N VAL A 657 -38.87 36.98 6.38
CA VAL A 657 -38.54 35.88 7.29
C VAL A 657 -38.57 36.32 8.75
N TRP A 658 -37.94 37.45 9.10
CA TRP A 658 -38.01 38.01 10.45
C TRP A 658 -39.45 38.29 10.87
N ARG A 659 -40.21 39.00 10.03
CA ARG A 659 -41.59 39.41 10.33
C ARG A 659 -42.47 38.21 10.64
N ASP A 660 -42.33 37.13 9.88
CA ASP A 660 -43.17 35.94 10.00
C ASP A 660 -42.79 35.09 11.23
N GLN A 661 -41.62 35.36 11.85
CA GLN A 661 -41.10 34.65 13.03
C GLN A 661 -41.11 35.51 14.31
N VAL A 662 -41.67 36.73 14.31
CA VAL A 662 -41.72 37.59 15.51
C VAL A 662 -42.40 36.88 16.68
N GLY A 663 -41.70 36.79 17.82
CA GLY A 663 -42.13 36.10 19.03
C GLY A 663 -41.63 34.65 19.15
N ALA A 664 -40.89 34.14 18.15
CA ALA A 664 -40.26 32.83 18.23
C ALA A 664 -39.06 32.80 19.22
N PRO A 665 -38.68 31.63 19.75
CA PRO A 665 -37.53 31.49 20.65
C PRO A 665 -36.20 31.95 20.02
N ALA A 666 -35.22 32.26 20.86
CA ALA A 666 -33.85 32.56 20.42
C ALA A 666 -33.28 31.41 19.56
N GLY A 667 -32.57 31.77 18.49
CA GLY A 667 -32.00 30.80 17.53
C GLY A 667 -32.96 30.34 16.43
N THR A 668 -34.14 30.93 16.30
CA THR A 668 -35.10 30.60 15.23
C THR A 668 -34.70 31.19 13.87
N LEU A 669 -34.02 32.34 13.85
CA LEU A 669 -33.54 32.98 12.63
C LEU A 669 -32.08 32.58 12.37
N PRO A 670 -31.73 32.13 11.15
CA PRO A 670 -30.34 32.06 10.70
C PRO A 670 -29.62 33.39 10.89
N ASN A 671 -28.32 33.39 11.13
CA ASN A 671 -27.49 34.62 11.17
C ASN A 671 -27.98 35.71 12.14
N ASP A 672 -28.64 35.31 13.23
CA ASP A 672 -29.06 36.19 14.32
C ASP A 672 -27.96 36.30 15.40
N PRO A 673 -27.26 37.46 15.52
CA PRO A 673 -26.20 37.64 16.50
C PRO A 673 -26.72 38.03 17.90
N THR A 674 -28.03 38.27 18.08
CA THR A 674 -28.56 38.90 19.29
C THR A 674 -28.81 37.91 20.43
N GLY A 675 -29.02 36.63 20.12
CA GLY A 675 -29.29 35.57 21.11
C GLY A 675 -30.59 35.75 21.90
N ALA A 676 -31.49 36.64 21.45
CA ALA A 676 -32.78 36.93 22.08
C ALA A 676 -33.94 36.29 21.30
N PRO A 677 -35.15 36.15 21.89
CA PRO A 677 -36.35 35.82 21.13
C PRO A 677 -36.57 36.81 19.97
N VAL A 678 -37.09 36.32 18.83
CA VAL A 678 -37.20 37.10 17.60
C VAL A 678 -38.07 38.33 17.81
N GLY A 679 -37.48 39.51 17.66
CA GLY A 679 -38.11 40.77 18.05
C GLY A 679 -37.39 42.02 17.54
N PRO A 680 -37.54 43.16 18.24
CA PRO A 680 -37.03 44.46 17.79
C PRO A 680 -35.50 44.52 17.60
N GLU A 681 -34.74 43.66 18.31
CA GLU A 681 -33.28 43.63 18.24
C GLU A 681 -32.79 43.01 16.92
N GLN A 682 -33.43 41.96 16.44
CA GLN A 682 -33.19 41.35 15.13
C GLN A 682 -33.63 42.28 13.99
N TYR A 683 -34.72 43.03 14.16
CA TYR A 683 -35.11 44.07 13.21
C TYR A 683 -34.06 45.19 13.10
N ALA A 684 -33.50 45.62 14.25
CA ALA A 684 -32.43 46.61 14.26
C ALA A 684 -31.17 46.08 13.57
N THR A 685 -30.86 44.78 13.74
CA THR A 685 -29.76 44.07 13.07
C THR A 685 -29.97 44.04 11.56
N TRP A 686 -31.11 43.54 11.07
CA TRP A 686 -31.46 43.55 9.64
C TRP A 686 -31.39 44.97 9.05
N ARG A 687 -31.95 45.96 9.74
CA ARG A 687 -31.96 47.35 9.26
C ARG A 687 -30.55 47.95 9.19
N ALA A 688 -29.66 47.57 10.11
CA ALA A 688 -28.28 48.08 10.12
C ALA A 688 -27.44 47.49 8.99
N ASN A 689 -27.79 46.28 8.53
CA ASN A 689 -27.04 45.55 7.51
C ASN A 689 -27.75 45.47 6.15
N PHE A 690 -28.94 46.06 6.00
CA PHE A 690 -29.70 46.07 4.76
C PHE A 690 -28.89 46.59 3.57
N GLY A 691 -28.76 45.75 2.54
CA GLY A 691 -27.96 45.99 1.34
C GLY A 691 -26.53 45.47 1.40
N GLN A 692 -26.13 44.77 2.46
CA GLN A 692 -24.87 44.01 2.49
C GLN A 692 -25.02 42.68 1.74
N SER A 693 -23.96 42.22 1.10
CA SER A 693 -23.87 40.91 0.46
C SER A 693 -22.51 40.29 0.78
N ALA A 694 -22.49 38.98 1.03
CA ALA A 694 -21.25 38.22 1.13
C ALA A 694 -20.69 38.18 -0.29
N ALA A 695 -19.55 38.82 -0.51
CA ALA A 695 -19.00 38.93 -1.85
C ALA A 695 -18.70 37.53 -2.38
N GLN A 696 -19.48 37.06 -3.37
CA GLN A 696 -19.01 36.00 -4.27
C GLN A 696 -17.82 36.55 -5.08
N PRO A 697 -16.88 35.68 -5.52
CA PRO A 697 -15.92 36.08 -6.53
C PRO A 697 -16.69 36.65 -7.71
N ALA A 698 -16.19 37.75 -8.27
CA ALA A 698 -16.62 38.19 -9.58
C ALA A 698 -16.57 36.97 -10.49
N ALA A 699 -17.71 36.61 -11.10
CA ALA A 699 -17.74 35.58 -12.12
C ALA A 699 -16.59 35.85 -13.08
N THR A 700 -15.57 34.99 -13.05
CA THR A 700 -14.56 34.96 -14.09
C THR A 700 -15.35 34.69 -15.35
N ALA A 701 -15.44 35.70 -16.21
CA ALA A 701 -15.92 35.50 -17.55
C ALA A 701 -15.13 34.33 -18.11
N ALA A 702 -15.84 33.26 -18.48
CA ALA A 702 -15.28 32.21 -19.32
C ALA A 702 -14.51 32.90 -20.45
N PRO A 703 -13.28 32.47 -20.79
CA PRO A 703 -12.58 33.04 -21.93
C PRO A 703 -13.48 32.92 -23.16
N GLU A 704 -13.91 34.05 -23.72
CA GLU A 704 -14.69 34.05 -24.95
C GLU A 704 -13.86 33.35 -26.03
N PRO A 705 -14.44 32.40 -26.80
CA PRO A 705 -13.77 31.85 -27.96
C PRO A 705 -13.75 32.90 -29.06
N ALA A 706 -12.72 33.74 -29.08
CA ALA A 706 -12.42 34.65 -30.18
C ALA A 706 -12.13 33.92 -31.52
N ALA A 707 -12.29 32.59 -31.57
CA ALA A 707 -12.21 31.79 -32.78
C ALA A 707 -13.55 31.57 -33.50
N LEU A 708 -14.72 31.86 -32.90
CA LEU A 708 -16.02 31.54 -33.52
C LEU A 708 -16.68 32.68 -34.31
N LEU A 709 -16.23 33.93 -34.14
CA LEU A 709 -16.75 35.07 -34.94
C LEU A 709 -16.10 35.18 -36.32
N ALA A 710 -14.95 34.53 -36.55
CA ALA A 710 -14.29 34.50 -37.86
C ALA A 710 -14.91 33.48 -38.85
N LEU A 711 -15.68 32.50 -38.36
CA LEU A 711 -16.33 31.51 -39.22
C LEU A 711 -17.71 31.95 -39.76
N LEU A 712 -18.40 32.89 -39.09
CA LEU A 712 -19.74 33.36 -39.47
C LEU A 712 -19.74 34.47 -40.53
N VAL A 713 -18.61 35.13 -40.79
CA VAL A 713 -18.49 36.17 -41.84
C VAL A 713 -18.11 35.58 -43.22
N CYS A 714 -17.57 34.36 -43.29
CA CYS A 714 -17.20 33.70 -44.54
C CYS A 714 -18.35 32.91 -45.21
N LEU A 715 -19.49 32.70 -44.53
CA LEU A 715 -20.65 31.98 -45.10
C LEU A 715 -21.76 32.89 -45.66
N ALA A 716 -21.63 34.22 -45.59
CA ALA A 716 -22.64 35.17 -46.06
C ALA A 716 -22.43 35.68 -47.51
N ARG A 717 -21.46 35.16 -48.26
CA ARG A 717 -21.28 35.55 -49.68
C ARG A 717 -20.84 34.39 -50.58
N MET A 718 -21.77 33.51 -50.96
CA MET A 718 -21.74 32.91 -52.31
C MET A 718 -23.18 32.59 -52.80
N PRO A 719 -23.48 32.80 -54.09
CA PRO A 719 -24.84 32.93 -54.58
C PRO A 719 -25.52 31.57 -54.83
N ARG A 720 -26.82 31.52 -54.53
CA ARG A 720 -27.78 30.50 -55.00
C ARG A 720 -27.59 30.25 -56.50
N ARG A 721 -27.32 29.01 -56.90
CA ARG A 721 -27.58 28.54 -58.27
C ARG A 721 -28.53 27.35 -58.26
N CYS A 722 -29.56 27.53 -59.10
CA CYS A 722 -30.73 26.69 -59.28
C CYS A 722 -30.38 25.25 -59.70
N ARG A 723 -31.17 24.31 -59.19
CA ARG A 723 -31.44 23.03 -59.86
C ARG A 723 -32.21 23.28 -61.15
N VAL A 724 -31.77 22.68 -62.25
CA VAL A 724 -32.62 22.21 -63.36
C VAL A 724 -32.12 20.80 -63.76
N PRO A 725 -33.01 19.86 -64.13
CA PRO A 725 -32.73 18.43 -64.00
C PRO A 725 -32.64 17.67 -65.35
N VAL A 726 -32.24 16.40 -65.24
CA VAL A 726 -32.45 15.23 -66.14
C VAL A 726 -31.72 15.23 -67.50
N ASP A 727 -30.82 14.26 -67.69
CA ASP A 727 -31.06 12.99 -68.41
C ASP A 727 -30.01 11.94 -68.01
#